data_AF-A0A7X9UMX2-F1
#
_entry.id   AF-A0A7X9UMX2-F1
#
_cell.length_a   1.000
_cell.length_b   1.000
_cell.length_c   1.000
_cell.angle_alpha   90.00
_cell.angle_beta   90.00
_cell.angle_gamma   90.00
#
_symmetry.space_group_name_H-M   'P 1'
#
loop_
_entity.id
_entity.type
_entity.pdbx_description
1 polymer ?
#
loop_
_entity_poly.entity_id
_entity_poly.type
_entity_poly.pdbx_seq_one_letter_code
_entity_poly.pdbx_strand_id
1 'polypeptide(L)'
;MYKLIDSIKNELLLLHRNRWSYLIVLSSLLYFGYRSLDSIRSYQPGEAVNATAYIIQAAIFMFLIYGILLARQETTDESEELFRTINNAYEIKLVGKVIHLIIISLAFSSLHILVLFSLFALFGVPSQFYYASLMYFLLYWVLSFIVCGILGIVLGTTIRSKLVFPIMIIAGIFLGPLNQIVFIAATKTMPVWMQKLMFLINLGQSDPFRVYHIVYGFPVESFRFISKLFIFIMAIILITFVIFNLNSRKNNKTVNTVLLTVLLLSAVGSWSAMSPHLEELTSKQAIKSDNDYYKNLTVKKYTEGTQFIVKNYNMDISINNGLNNKLSILLEPKANLNQLVFSLYHNFKVNSIRFNGENIEFSQEVDYLIVPLSQPLKQSEDYVIEIDYSGYGPQRFFSNQQAVMLPSFLAWYPVPGKQPVAEFIDNYMTIFHTYTPEDQASFSLNYSGPEPLYTNLISRSNGKWEGNSSSGVTLISGDMEEIQFDNLRVVRPFALYNMSDHIYRDISNFIEVYKDINQQFEFTPNELNTLFFIETRMNEEAIWLEDNYAIIDIDILSNSNNAFRNRERMIQRLLVGIVNNYKWDTQDKLLKDLLTNSYSYWYEQYIYDEDKTTTSLSRIYPDLVSSYYPTHSEEFNELVTFLDRYINNKDLIISFFKDWIAGLQSSDKFSWNELQKIIIKYEKD
;
A
#
# COMPACT_ATOMS: atom_id res chain seq x y z
N MET A 1 29.42 1.80 -40.45
CA MET A 1 28.76 3.00 -39.87
C MET A 1 27.83 3.67 -40.87
N TYR A 2 28.30 4.18 -42.02
CA TYR A 2 27.43 4.81 -43.04
C TYR A 2 26.23 3.95 -43.47
N LYS A 3 26.45 2.69 -43.87
CA LYS A 3 25.38 1.74 -44.24
C LYS A 3 24.29 1.57 -43.16
N LEU A 4 24.67 1.64 -41.88
CA LEU A 4 23.75 1.53 -40.75
C LEU A 4 22.89 2.78 -40.61
N ILE A 5 23.53 3.97 -40.71
CA ILE A 5 22.82 5.26 -40.68
C ILE A 5 21.83 5.33 -41.84
N ASP A 6 22.22 4.91 -43.04
CA ASP A 6 21.33 4.90 -44.21
C ASP A 6 20.16 3.94 -44.03
N SER A 7 20.41 2.76 -43.42
CA SER A 7 19.33 1.85 -43.05
C SER A 7 18.32 2.51 -42.11
N ILE A 8 18.78 3.17 -41.05
CA ILE A 8 17.91 3.85 -40.08
C ILE A 8 17.12 4.98 -40.77
N LYS A 9 17.79 5.80 -41.58
CA LYS A 9 17.14 6.89 -42.33
C LYS A 9 16.05 6.36 -43.26
N ASN A 10 16.29 5.23 -43.93
CA ASN A 10 15.30 4.62 -44.81
C ASN A 10 14.07 4.18 -44.03
N GLU A 11 14.23 3.52 -42.88
CA GLU A 11 13.07 3.11 -42.06
C GLU A 11 12.28 4.33 -41.53
N LEU A 12 12.97 5.39 -41.12
CA LEU A 12 12.33 6.65 -40.71
C LEU A 12 11.55 7.31 -41.85
N LEU A 13 12.10 7.33 -43.07
CA LEU A 13 11.43 7.87 -44.25
C LEU A 13 10.18 7.07 -44.62
N LEU A 14 10.24 5.73 -44.50
CA LEU A 14 9.10 4.87 -44.77
C LEU A 14 7.99 5.06 -43.74
N LEU A 15 8.34 5.19 -42.46
CA LEU A 15 7.37 5.53 -41.42
C LEU A 15 6.73 6.91 -41.66
N HIS A 16 7.54 7.92 -42.01
CA HIS A 16 7.07 9.28 -42.29
C HIS A 16 6.06 9.32 -43.45
N ARG A 17 6.16 8.41 -44.42
CA ARG A 17 5.22 8.32 -45.54
C ARG A 17 3.94 7.57 -45.17
N ASN A 18 3.92 6.82 -44.07
CA ASN A 18 2.77 6.04 -43.64
C ASN A 18 1.77 6.88 -42.86
N ARG A 19 0.68 7.30 -43.53
CA ARG A 19 -0.39 8.10 -42.93
C ARG A 19 -1.08 7.43 -41.74
N TRP A 20 -1.15 6.10 -41.73
CA TRP A 20 -1.79 5.35 -40.64
C TRP A 20 -1.03 5.49 -39.32
N SER A 21 0.29 5.62 -39.38
CA SER A 21 1.12 5.83 -38.20
C SER A 21 0.78 7.13 -37.48
N TYR A 22 0.51 8.21 -38.23
CA TYR A 22 0.05 9.48 -37.65
C TYR A 22 -1.33 9.38 -37.03
N LEU A 23 -2.26 8.67 -37.67
CA LEU A 23 -3.61 8.47 -37.13
C LEU A 23 -3.58 7.68 -35.82
N ILE A 24 -2.75 6.65 -35.73
CA ILE A 24 -2.57 5.86 -34.50
C ILE A 24 -1.99 6.73 -33.37
N VAL A 25 -0.92 7.48 -33.65
CA VAL A 25 -0.29 8.38 -32.66
C VAL A 25 -1.29 9.47 -32.22
N LEU A 26 -2.00 10.09 -33.14
CA LEU A 26 -2.99 11.11 -32.80
C LEU A 26 -4.12 10.52 -31.94
N SER A 27 -4.63 9.34 -32.29
CA SER A 27 -5.69 8.67 -31.53
C SER A 27 -5.23 8.31 -30.11
N SER A 28 -3.99 7.83 -29.96
CA SER A 28 -3.44 7.51 -28.63
C SER A 28 -3.25 8.77 -27.79
N LEU A 29 -2.74 9.87 -28.39
CA LEU A 29 -2.54 11.14 -27.70
C LEU A 29 -3.88 11.78 -27.29
N LEU A 30 -4.91 11.72 -28.14
CA LEU A 30 -6.24 12.25 -27.79
C LEU A 30 -6.88 11.46 -26.64
N TYR A 31 -6.82 10.13 -26.69
CA TYR A 31 -7.36 9.29 -25.62
C TYR A 31 -6.59 9.49 -24.31
N PHE A 32 -5.26 9.47 -24.36
CA PHE A 32 -4.40 9.71 -23.21
C PHE A 32 -4.63 11.10 -22.62
N GLY A 33 -4.60 12.14 -23.46
CA GLY A 33 -4.83 13.51 -23.03
C GLY A 33 -6.20 13.73 -22.40
N TYR A 34 -7.27 13.15 -22.97
CA TYR A 34 -8.61 13.19 -22.37
C TYR A 34 -8.65 12.53 -20.99
N ARG A 35 -8.10 11.31 -20.86
CA ARG A 35 -8.06 10.58 -19.59
C ARG A 35 -7.22 11.28 -18.53
N SER A 36 -6.05 11.78 -18.90
CA SER A 36 -5.19 12.52 -17.97
C SER A 36 -5.84 13.84 -17.54
N LEU A 37 -6.51 14.56 -18.45
CA LEU A 37 -7.22 15.79 -18.12
C LEU A 37 -8.35 15.55 -17.12
N ASP A 38 -9.17 14.52 -17.33
CA ASP A 38 -10.28 14.14 -16.44
C ASP A 38 -9.79 13.83 -15.02
N SER A 39 -8.72 13.04 -14.94
CA SER A 39 -8.09 12.65 -13.68
C SER A 39 -7.42 13.82 -12.94
N ILE A 40 -6.69 14.69 -13.66
CA ILE A 40 -6.05 15.88 -13.07
C ILE A 40 -7.10 16.89 -12.60
N ARG A 41 -8.19 17.10 -13.35
CA ARG A 41 -9.32 17.96 -12.92
C ARG A 41 -10.02 17.44 -11.68
N SER A 42 -9.99 16.12 -11.48
CA SER A 42 -10.49 15.48 -10.26
C SER A 42 -9.44 15.45 -9.14
N TYR A 43 -8.36 16.22 -9.27
CA TYR A 43 -7.23 16.30 -8.34
C TYR A 43 -6.52 14.97 -8.11
N GLN A 44 -6.48 14.06 -9.08
CA GLN A 44 -5.82 12.77 -8.93
C GLN A 44 -4.67 12.61 -9.94
N PRO A 45 -3.62 13.45 -9.92
CA PRO A 45 -2.57 13.39 -10.95
C PRO A 45 -1.83 12.05 -11.00
N GLY A 46 -1.76 11.31 -9.88
CA GLY A 46 -1.25 9.93 -9.87
C GLY A 46 -2.08 8.97 -10.72
N GLU A 47 -3.42 9.10 -10.70
CA GLU A 47 -4.32 8.27 -11.51
C GLU A 47 -4.17 8.53 -13.01
N ALA A 48 -3.82 9.76 -13.41
CA ALA A 48 -3.61 10.12 -14.81
C ALA A 48 -2.53 9.26 -15.49
N VAL A 49 -1.59 8.72 -14.69
CA VAL A 49 -0.54 7.82 -15.13
C VAL A 49 -0.90 6.37 -14.83
N ASN A 50 -1.41 6.08 -13.63
CA ASN A 50 -1.67 4.71 -13.20
C ASN A 50 -2.81 4.04 -14.01
N ALA A 51 -3.81 4.81 -14.44
CA ALA A 51 -4.91 4.33 -15.29
C ALA A 51 -4.48 4.03 -16.75
N THR A 52 -3.19 4.19 -17.10
CA THR A 52 -2.69 3.96 -18.46
C THR A 52 -2.42 2.49 -18.80
N ALA A 53 -2.66 1.56 -17.87
CA ALA A 53 -2.43 0.13 -18.09
C ALA A 53 -3.06 -0.40 -19.40
N TYR A 54 -4.26 0.05 -19.76
CA TYR A 54 -4.90 -0.34 -21.03
C TYR A 54 -4.22 0.26 -22.27
N ILE A 55 -3.69 1.48 -22.17
CA ILE A 55 -2.90 2.11 -23.24
C ILE A 55 -1.58 1.36 -23.41
N ILE A 56 -0.92 0.99 -22.30
CA ILE A 56 0.29 0.16 -22.31
C ILE A 56 0.00 -1.18 -23.00
N GLN A 57 -1.12 -1.83 -22.68
CA GLN A 57 -1.52 -3.08 -23.33
C GLN A 57 -1.72 -2.91 -24.84
N ALA A 58 -2.44 -1.87 -25.26
CA ALA A 58 -2.66 -1.59 -26.68
C ALA A 58 -1.34 -1.31 -27.41
N ALA A 59 -0.44 -0.55 -26.78
CA ALA A 59 0.88 -0.25 -27.31
C ALA A 59 1.77 -1.50 -27.38
N ILE A 60 1.70 -2.43 -26.40
CA ILE A 60 2.40 -3.73 -26.46
C ILE A 60 2.01 -4.49 -27.73
N PHE A 61 0.70 -4.59 -28.04
CA PHE A 61 0.25 -5.20 -29.30
C PHE A 61 0.74 -4.43 -30.52
N MET A 62 0.65 -3.09 -30.49
CA MET A 62 1.11 -2.24 -31.57
C MET A 62 2.59 -2.47 -31.89
N PHE A 63 3.46 -2.48 -30.88
CA PHE A 63 4.90 -2.67 -31.07
C PHE A 63 5.25 -4.12 -31.46
N LEU A 64 4.54 -5.12 -30.96
CA LEU A 64 4.65 -6.51 -31.44
C LEU A 64 4.32 -6.61 -32.94
N ILE A 65 3.17 -6.05 -33.37
CA ILE A 65 2.76 -6.01 -34.78
C ILE A 65 3.81 -5.24 -35.59
N TYR A 66 4.24 -4.08 -35.10
CA TYR A 66 5.19 -3.22 -35.78
C TYR A 66 6.53 -3.93 -36.00
N GLY A 67 7.02 -4.67 -35.01
CA GLY A 67 8.21 -5.51 -35.15
C GLY A 67 8.06 -6.60 -36.21
N ILE A 68 6.90 -7.27 -36.28
CA ILE A 68 6.61 -8.28 -37.31
C ILE A 68 6.61 -7.65 -38.71
N LEU A 69 5.98 -6.48 -38.85
CA LEU A 69 5.93 -5.75 -40.12
C LEU A 69 7.32 -5.31 -40.57
N LEU A 70 8.11 -4.75 -39.64
CA LEU A 70 9.51 -4.41 -39.91
C LEU A 70 10.29 -5.65 -40.37
N ALA A 71 10.14 -6.80 -39.73
CA ALA A 71 10.84 -8.03 -40.12
C ALA A 71 10.47 -8.54 -41.53
N ARG A 72 9.22 -8.31 -41.97
CA ARG A 72 8.68 -8.86 -43.23
C ARG A 72 8.70 -7.89 -44.41
N GLN A 73 9.19 -6.67 -44.19
CA GLN A 73 9.18 -5.62 -45.19
C GLN A 73 9.88 -6.04 -46.50
N GLU A 74 11.10 -6.59 -46.42
CA GLU A 74 11.86 -7.00 -47.62
C GLU A 74 11.26 -8.22 -48.31
N THR A 75 10.62 -9.11 -47.55
CA THR A 75 9.92 -10.26 -48.14
C THR A 75 8.67 -9.82 -48.88
N THR A 76 8.03 -8.75 -48.42
CA THR A 76 6.82 -8.20 -49.05
C THR A 76 7.17 -7.38 -50.28
N ASP A 77 8.28 -6.63 -50.22
CA ASP A 77 8.78 -5.80 -51.31
C ASP A 77 9.68 -6.58 -52.30
N GLU A 78 9.75 -7.91 -52.18
CA GLU A 78 10.58 -8.81 -53.01
C GLU A 78 12.06 -8.41 -53.12
N SER A 79 12.59 -7.74 -52.09
CA SER A 79 13.96 -7.20 -52.06
C SER A 79 14.92 -8.02 -51.18
N GLU A 80 14.43 -9.08 -50.53
CA GLU A 80 15.23 -9.89 -49.60
C GLU A 80 16.48 -10.50 -50.26
N GLU A 81 16.35 -11.00 -51.49
CA GLU A 81 17.45 -11.63 -52.22
C GLU A 81 18.60 -10.65 -52.47
N LEU A 82 18.29 -9.39 -52.81
CA LEU A 82 19.29 -8.34 -53.02
C LEU A 82 20.14 -8.13 -51.75
N PHE A 83 19.49 -8.00 -50.59
CA PHE A 83 20.20 -7.81 -49.32
C PHE A 83 21.03 -9.02 -48.89
N ARG A 84 20.64 -10.24 -49.29
CA ARG A 84 21.41 -11.47 -49.01
C ARG A 84 22.68 -11.61 -49.86
N THR A 85 22.75 -10.93 -51.01
CA THR A 85 23.95 -10.95 -51.87
C THR A 85 25.04 -9.96 -51.43
N ILE A 86 24.66 -8.90 -50.71
CA ILE A 86 25.60 -7.86 -50.26
C ILE A 86 26.20 -8.26 -48.91
N ASN A 87 27.53 -8.23 -48.82
CA ASN A 87 28.24 -8.59 -47.58
C ASN A 87 27.75 -7.79 -46.38
N ASN A 88 27.36 -8.51 -45.32
CA ASN A 88 26.83 -8.02 -44.06
C ASN A 88 25.56 -7.14 -44.15
N ALA A 89 24.89 -7.04 -45.31
CA ALA A 89 23.80 -6.07 -45.49
C ALA A 89 22.53 -6.48 -44.75
N TYR A 90 22.24 -7.78 -44.66
CA TYR A 90 21.10 -8.30 -43.92
C TYR A 90 21.22 -8.01 -42.41
N GLU A 91 22.40 -8.23 -41.82
CA GLU A 91 22.64 -7.93 -40.41
C GLU A 91 22.60 -6.44 -40.13
N ILE A 92 23.25 -5.63 -40.97
CA ILE A 92 23.22 -4.17 -40.84
C ILE A 92 21.77 -3.65 -40.91
N LYS A 93 20.94 -4.23 -41.78
CA LYS A 93 19.53 -3.85 -41.90
C LYS A 93 18.73 -4.24 -40.66
N LEU A 94 18.93 -5.45 -40.12
CA LEU A 94 18.24 -5.88 -38.90
C LEU A 94 18.65 -5.02 -37.70
N VAL A 95 19.94 -4.72 -37.54
CA VAL A 95 20.44 -3.80 -36.50
C VAL A 95 19.84 -2.40 -36.71
N GLY A 96 19.77 -1.92 -37.95
CA GLY A 96 19.12 -0.65 -38.29
C GLY A 96 17.65 -0.60 -37.87
N LYS A 97 16.90 -1.69 -38.08
CA LYS A 97 15.50 -1.82 -37.64
C LYS A 97 15.34 -1.82 -36.13
N VAL A 98 16.25 -2.46 -35.39
CA VAL A 98 16.26 -2.43 -33.92
C VAL A 98 16.52 -1.01 -33.41
N ILE A 99 17.50 -0.30 -33.97
CA ILE A 99 17.78 1.09 -33.59
C ILE A 99 16.60 2.00 -33.95
N HIS A 100 16.03 1.84 -35.13
CA HIS A 100 14.82 2.55 -35.56
C HIS A 100 13.66 2.31 -34.58
N LEU A 101 13.40 1.06 -34.20
CA LEU A 101 12.40 0.71 -33.20
C LEU A 101 12.64 1.43 -31.86
N ILE A 102 13.88 1.46 -31.37
CA ILE A 102 14.24 2.17 -30.13
C ILE A 102 13.91 3.67 -30.26
N ILE A 103 14.27 4.29 -31.38
CA ILE A 103 13.98 5.72 -31.64
C ILE A 103 12.47 5.96 -31.63
N ILE A 104 11.68 5.10 -32.28
CA ILE A 104 10.22 5.26 -32.34
C ILE A 104 9.56 5.01 -30.99
N SER A 105 10.01 4.02 -30.22
CA SER A 105 9.53 3.79 -28.85
C SER A 105 9.80 5.01 -27.96
N LEU A 106 11.01 5.57 -28.02
CA LEU A 106 11.36 6.79 -27.29
C LEU A 106 10.50 7.98 -27.72
N ALA A 107 10.39 8.24 -29.03
CA ALA A 107 9.59 9.35 -29.54
C ALA A 107 8.11 9.22 -29.15
N PHE A 108 7.52 8.03 -29.26
CA PHE A 108 6.15 7.75 -28.87
C PHE A 108 5.93 8.04 -27.38
N SER A 109 6.79 7.51 -26.51
CA SER A 109 6.71 7.76 -25.06
C SER A 109 6.93 9.23 -24.72
N SER A 110 7.92 9.90 -25.34
CA SER A 110 8.21 11.31 -25.11
C SER A 110 7.05 12.23 -25.48
N LEU A 111 6.30 11.93 -26.54
CA LEU A 111 5.10 12.69 -26.90
C LEU A 111 4.01 12.60 -25.81
N HIS A 112 3.81 11.42 -25.22
CA HIS A 112 2.83 11.25 -24.14
C HIS A 112 3.31 11.93 -22.85
N ILE A 113 4.59 11.83 -22.51
CA ILE A 113 5.18 12.57 -21.39
C ILE A 113 5.01 14.08 -21.59
N LEU A 114 5.23 14.59 -22.80
CA LEU A 114 5.05 16.01 -23.11
C LEU A 114 3.60 16.45 -22.88
N VAL A 115 2.61 15.68 -23.32
CA VAL A 115 1.19 15.96 -23.05
C VAL A 115 0.92 15.98 -21.56
N LEU A 116 1.37 14.96 -20.81
CA LEU A 116 1.17 14.87 -19.37
C LEU A 116 1.82 16.04 -18.63
N PHE A 117 3.08 16.34 -18.92
CA PHE A 117 3.84 17.40 -18.26
C PHE A 117 3.30 18.79 -18.59
N SER A 118 2.77 18.98 -19.80
CA SER A 118 2.04 20.19 -20.16
C SER A 118 0.77 20.33 -19.31
N LEU A 119 0.00 19.25 -19.12
CA LEU A 119 -1.16 19.26 -18.23
C LEU A 119 -0.76 19.51 -16.77
N PHE A 120 0.29 18.84 -16.26
CA PHE A 120 0.80 19.10 -14.92
C PHE A 120 1.17 20.57 -14.72
N ALA A 121 1.83 21.20 -15.70
CA ALA A 121 2.21 22.60 -15.61
C ALA A 121 0.99 23.52 -15.65
N LEU A 122 0.00 23.22 -16.50
CA LEU A 122 -1.24 23.99 -16.61
C LEU A 122 -2.10 23.94 -15.34
N PHE A 123 -2.07 22.83 -14.60
CA PHE A 123 -2.87 22.62 -13.39
C PHE A 123 -2.07 22.76 -12.08
N GLY A 124 -0.81 23.21 -12.14
CA GLY A 124 0.01 23.45 -10.95
C GLY A 124 0.35 22.19 -10.15
N VAL A 125 0.50 21.04 -10.82
CA VAL A 125 0.82 19.77 -10.16
C VAL A 125 2.25 19.81 -9.59
N PRO A 126 2.50 19.29 -8.36
CA PRO A 126 3.81 19.31 -7.73
C PRO A 126 4.92 18.63 -8.55
N SER A 127 6.14 19.16 -8.44
CA SER A 127 7.33 18.67 -9.18
C SER A 127 7.65 17.19 -8.94
N GLN A 128 7.30 16.66 -7.76
CA GLN A 128 7.48 15.28 -7.35
C GLN A 128 6.78 14.31 -8.31
N PHE A 129 5.59 14.68 -8.81
CA PHE A 129 4.86 13.87 -9.80
C PHE A 129 5.59 13.76 -11.14
N TYR A 130 6.38 14.75 -11.54
CA TYR A 130 7.11 14.70 -12.81
C TYR A 130 8.17 13.60 -12.78
N TYR A 131 8.98 13.56 -11.73
CA TYR A 131 10.01 12.54 -11.55
C TYR A 131 9.40 11.15 -11.40
N ALA A 132 8.39 11.01 -10.53
CA ALA A 132 7.70 9.74 -10.30
C ALA A 132 7.05 9.20 -11.60
N SER A 133 6.40 10.07 -12.38
CA SER A 133 5.83 9.72 -13.68
C SER A 133 6.91 9.33 -14.68
N LEU A 134 8.03 10.05 -14.75
CA LEU A 134 9.13 9.72 -15.66
C LEU A 134 9.66 8.31 -15.41
N MET A 135 9.88 7.93 -14.14
CA MET A 135 10.31 6.58 -13.78
C MET A 135 9.29 5.52 -14.21
N TYR A 136 8.00 5.80 -14.04
CA TYR A 136 6.93 4.93 -14.51
C TYR A 136 6.95 4.76 -16.04
N PHE A 137 7.06 5.84 -16.82
CA PHE A 137 7.13 5.77 -18.28
C PHE A 137 8.39 5.02 -18.77
N LEU A 138 9.55 5.25 -18.16
CA LEU A 138 10.76 4.50 -18.51
C LEU A 138 10.56 3.00 -18.31
N LEU A 139 9.97 2.63 -17.18
CA LEU A 139 9.80 1.24 -16.77
C LEU A 139 8.69 0.50 -17.54
N TYR A 140 7.54 1.14 -17.76
CA TYR A 140 6.33 0.50 -18.29
C TYR A 140 6.01 0.83 -19.74
N TRP A 141 6.57 1.90 -20.29
CA TRP A 141 6.38 2.29 -21.69
C TRP A 141 7.64 1.98 -22.50
N VAL A 142 8.71 2.72 -22.25
CA VAL A 142 9.91 2.67 -23.12
C VAL A 142 10.49 1.26 -23.19
N LEU A 143 10.77 0.66 -22.04
CA LEU A 143 11.39 -0.67 -21.97
C LEU A 143 10.46 -1.75 -22.55
N SER A 144 9.17 -1.69 -22.22
CA SER A 144 8.16 -2.65 -22.68
C SER A 144 7.98 -2.60 -24.21
N PHE A 145 7.90 -1.40 -24.79
CA PHE A 145 7.71 -1.23 -26.24
C PHE A 145 8.92 -1.68 -27.03
N ILE A 146 10.13 -1.40 -26.55
CA ILE A 146 11.37 -1.87 -27.16
C ILE A 146 11.43 -3.41 -27.14
N VAL A 147 11.18 -4.03 -25.98
CA VAL A 147 11.19 -5.49 -25.84
C VAL A 147 10.16 -6.13 -26.76
N CYS A 148 8.91 -5.66 -26.71
CA CYS A 148 7.82 -6.17 -27.53
C CYS A 148 8.11 -6.02 -29.03
N GLY A 149 8.68 -4.90 -29.47
CA GLY A 149 9.06 -4.75 -30.87
C GLY A 149 10.20 -5.66 -31.30
N ILE A 150 11.21 -5.91 -30.45
CA ILE A 150 12.28 -6.88 -30.73
C ILE A 150 11.70 -8.30 -30.83
N LEU A 151 10.83 -8.68 -29.89
CA LEU A 151 10.13 -9.97 -29.95
C LEU A 151 9.25 -10.09 -31.21
N GLY A 152 8.61 -9.00 -31.63
CA GLY A 152 7.90 -8.91 -32.91
C GLY A 152 8.82 -9.18 -34.10
N ILE A 153 10.02 -8.60 -34.12
CA ILE A 153 11.02 -8.87 -35.16
C ILE A 153 11.44 -10.35 -35.16
N VAL A 154 11.70 -10.92 -33.97
CA VAL A 154 12.04 -12.35 -33.81
C VAL A 154 10.93 -13.25 -34.33
N LEU A 155 9.67 -12.98 -33.99
CA LEU A 155 8.51 -13.75 -34.48
C LEU A 155 8.33 -13.60 -35.99
N GLY A 156 8.45 -12.39 -36.52
CA GLY A 156 8.27 -12.09 -37.94
C GLY A 156 9.35 -12.72 -38.83
N THR A 157 10.57 -12.84 -38.32
CA THR A 157 11.70 -13.49 -39.01
C THR A 157 11.65 -15.02 -38.94
N THR A 158 11.26 -15.58 -37.79
CA THR A 158 11.23 -17.04 -37.56
C THR A 158 9.99 -17.72 -38.13
N ILE A 159 8.82 -17.10 -38.00
CA ILE A 159 7.54 -17.67 -38.42
C ILE A 159 7.10 -16.97 -39.70
N ARG A 160 7.21 -17.65 -40.85
CA ARG A 160 6.80 -17.09 -42.15
C ARG A 160 5.30 -17.16 -42.41
N SER A 161 4.58 -18.05 -41.73
CA SER A 161 3.13 -18.25 -41.95
C SER A 161 2.28 -17.15 -41.32
N LYS A 162 0.99 -17.11 -41.68
CA LYS A 162 0.00 -16.22 -41.04
C LYS A 162 -0.31 -16.60 -39.58
N LEU A 163 0.16 -17.76 -39.09
CA LEU A 163 0.03 -18.18 -37.68
C LEU A 163 0.80 -17.24 -36.72
N VAL A 164 1.72 -16.43 -37.24
CA VAL A 164 2.43 -15.43 -36.41
C VAL A 164 1.46 -14.48 -35.70
N PHE A 165 0.33 -14.12 -36.31
CA PHE A 165 -0.61 -13.15 -35.73
C PHE A 165 -1.41 -13.74 -34.55
N PRO A 166 -2.00 -14.95 -34.63
CA PRO A 166 -2.53 -15.63 -33.45
C PRO A 166 -1.49 -15.81 -32.33
N ILE A 167 -0.25 -16.22 -32.65
CA ILE A 167 0.82 -16.40 -31.65
C ILE A 167 1.16 -15.08 -30.98
N MET A 168 1.22 -13.99 -31.75
CA MET A 168 1.46 -12.65 -31.26
C MET A 168 0.33 -12.15 -30.33
N ILE A 169 -0.94 -12.48 -30.62
CA ILE A 169 -2.05 -12.15 -29.71
C ILE A 169 -1.85 -12.83 -28.36
N ILE A 170 -1.54 -14.14 -28.37
CA ILE A 170 -1.26 -14.90 -27.15
C ILE A 170 -0.09 -14.27 -26.40
N ALA A 171 1.03 -14.02 -27.10
CA ALA A 171 2.21 -13.38 -26.51
C ALA A 171 1.89 -12.01 -25.89
N GLY A 172 1.12 -11.16 -26.58
CA GLY A 172 0.76 -9.84 -26.07
C GLY A 172 -0.15 -9.87 -24.83
N ILE A 173 -1.02 -10.88 -24.70
CA ILE A 173 -1.81 -11.09 -23.47
C ILE A 173 -0.89 -11.44 -22.29
N PHE A 174 0.06 -12.34 -22.49
CA PHE A 174 0.99 -12.77 -21.44
C PHE A 174 2.06 -11.72 -21.10
N LEU A 175 2.51 -10.91 -22.07
CA LEU A 175 3.54 -9.90 -21.85
C LEU A 175 2.99 -8.60 -21.25
N GLY A 176 1.69 -8.33 -21.39
CA GLY A 176 1.08 -7.08 -20.95
C GLY A 176 0.25 -7.16 -19.67
N PRO A 177 -0.37 -6.05 -19.24
CA PRO A 177 -1.20 -5.99 -18.04
C PRO A 177 -2.38 -6.99 -18.01
N LEU A 178 -2.87 -7.43 -19.18
CA LEU A 178 -3.93 -8.45 -19.25
C LEU A 178 -3.51 -9.82 -18.71
N ASN A 179 -2.20 -10.08 -18.58
CA ASN A 179 -1.68 -11.29 -17.96
C ASN A 179 -2.33 -11.52 -16.59
N GLN A 180 -2.48 -10.47 -15.78
CA GLN A 180 -3.01 -10.60 -14.43
C GLN A 180 -4.50 -11.02 -14.42
N ILE A 181 -5.29 -10.62 -15.42
CA ILE A 181 -6.70 -11.03 -15.53
C ILE A 181 -6.80 -12.53 -15.80
N VAL A 182 -6.01 -13.02 -16.74
CA VAL A 182 -5.88 -14.45 -17.05
C VAL A 182 -5.38 -15.22 -15.83
N PHE A 183 -4.40 -14.62 -15.13
CA PHE A 183 -3.78 -15.18 -13.95
C PHE A 183 -4.77 -15.31 -12.79
N ILE A 184 -5.49 -14.25 -12.40
CA ILE A 184 -6.50 -14.29 -11.33
C ILE A 184 -7.52 -15.38 -11.60
N ALA A 185 -8.00 -15.52 -12.84
CA ALA A 185 -8.95 -16.56 -13.21
C ALA A 185 -8.39 -17.99 -13.04
N ALA A 186 -7.08 -18.18 -13.23
CA ALA A 186 -6.42 -19.49 -13.19
C ALA A 186 -5.66 -19.79 -11.88
N THR A 187 -5.45 -18.80 -11.02
CA THR A 187 -4.63 -18.89 -9.79
C THR A 187 -5.07 -19.95 -8.80
N LYS A 188 -6.37 -20.26 -8.72
CA LYS A 188 -6.88 -21.28 -7.77
C LYS A 188 -6.29 -22.67 -8.00
N THR A 189 -5.71 -22.93 -9.17
CA THR A 189 -5.15 -24.24 -9.56
C THR A 189 -3.68 -24.19 -9.95
N MET A 190 -3.06 -23.00 -10.01
CA MET A 190 -1.68 -22.84 -10.48
C MET A 190 -0.66 -22.99 -9.35
N PRO A 191 0.40 -23.80 -9.53
CA PRO A 191 1.49 -23.90 -8.57
C PRO A 191 2.27 -22.58 -8.49
N VAL A 192 2.84 -22.31 -7.31
CA VAL A 192 3.55 -21.05 -6.97
C VAL A 192 4.60 -20.64 -8.00
N TRP A 193 5.37 -21.58 -8.54
CA TRP A 193 6.39 -21.28 -9.56
C TRP A 193 5.79 -20.72 -10.85
N MET A 194 4.59 -21.15 -11.24
CA MET A 194 3.92 -20.63 -12.43
C MET A 194 3.47 -19.18 -12.22
N GLN A 195 3.08 -18.85 -10.99
CA GLN A 195 2.72 -17.48 -10.58
C GLN A 195 3.92 -16.53 -10.72
N LYS A 196 5.07 -16.96 -10.20
CA LYS A 196 6.35 -16.25 -10.36
C LYS A 196 6.69 -16.02 -11.83
N LEU A 197 6.62 -17.06 -12.66
CA LEU A 197 6.90 -16.96 -14.08
C LEU A 197 6.00 -15.93 -14.78
N MET A 198 4.71 -15.95 -14.48
CA MET A 198 3.71 -15.05 -15.06
C MET A 198 3.96 -13.59 -14.69
N PHE A 199 4.38 -13.34 -13.44
CA PHE A 199 4.80 -12.01 -13.03
C PHE A 199 6.07 -11.57 -13.76
N LEU A 200 7.07 -12.45 -13.86
CA LEU A 200 8.35 -12.15 -14.48
C LEU A 200 8.15 -11.65 -15.92
N ILE A 201 7.39 -12.40 -16.72
CA ILE A 201 7.18 -12.09 -18.14
C ILE A 201 6.29 -10.85 -18.38
N ASN A 202 5.59 -10.35 -17.36
CA ASN A 202 4.74 -9.17 -17.49
C ASN A 202 5.60 -7.89 -17.58
N LEU A 203 5.66 -7.31 -18.77
CA LEU A 203 6.34 -6.05 -19.07
C LEU A 203 5.47 -4.83 -18.73
N GLY A 204 4.15 -5.02 -18.65
CA GLY A 204 3.19 -3.99 -18.26
C GLY A 204 3.09 -3.79 -16.75
N GLN A 205 2.13 -2.97 -16.34
CA GLN A 205 1.73 -2.86 -14.94
C GLN A 205 1.15 -4.19 -14.46
N SER A 206 1.58 -4.62 -13.26
CA SER A 206 1.21 -5.93 -12.71
C SER A 206 -0.26 -6.02 -12.35
N ASP A 207 -0.88 -4.91 -11.92
CA ASP A 207 -2.32 -4.82 -11.66
C ASP A 207 -2.94 -3.65 -12.43
N PRO A 208 -3.69 -3.89 -13.52
CA PRO A 208 -4.30 -2.84 -14.32
C PRO A 208 -5.48 -2.15 -13.62
N PHE A 209 -5.96 -2.68 -12.50
CA PHE A 209 -7.05 -2.10 -11.70
C PHE A 209 -6.54 -1.43 -10.43
N ARG A 210 -5.23 -1.47 -10.14
CA ARG A 210 -4.66 -0.82 -8.97
C ARG A 210 -4.84 0.69 -9.10
N VAL A 211 -5.47 1.28 -8.09
CA VAL A 211 -5.54 2.72 -7.83
C VAL A 211 -4.19 3.20 -7.30
N TYR A 212 -3.80 4.41 -7.66
CA TYR A 212 -2.61 5.11 -7.21
C TYR A 212 -2.64 5.22 -5.69
N HIS A 213 -1.63 4.69 -5.04
CA HIS A 213 -1.54 4.72 -3.59
C HIS A 213 -0.74 5.95 -3.18
N ILE A 214 -1.34 6.84 -2.39
CA ILE A 214 -0.79 8.18 -2.11
C ILE A 214 0.48 8.18 -1.26
N VAL A 215 0.64 7.22 -0.34
CA VAL A 215 1.89 7.03 0.44
C VAL A 215 2.94 6.22 -0.35
N TYR A 216 2.54 5.16 -1.06
CA TYR A 216 3.48 4.28 -1.77
C TYR A 216 4.00 4.87 -3.08
N GLY A 217 3.15 5.60 -3.81
CA GLY A 217 3.40 6.07 -5.16
C GLY A 217 3.19 5.02 -6.26
N PHE A 218 3.86 5.23 -7.39
CA PHE A 218 3.86 4.29 -8.52
C PHE A 218 4.69 3.04 -8.22
N PRO A 219 4.31 1.83 -8.66
CA PRO A 219 5.16 0.63 -8.50
C PRO A 219 6.43 0.73 -9.37
N VAL A 220 7.51 1.32 -8.86
CA VAL A 220 8.77 1.53 -9.60
C VAL A 220 9.99 1.02 -8.83
N GLU A 221 9.77 0.01 -7.99
CA GLU A 221 10.78 -0.65 -7.17
C GLU A 221 11.96 -1.14 -8.02
N SER A 222 13.18 -1.07 -7.49
CA SER A 222 14.41 -1.45 -8.22
C SER A 222 14.37 -2.85 -8.80
N PHE A 223 13.72 -3.80 -8.12
CA PHE A 223 13.59 -5.18 -8.63
C PHE A 223 12.82 -5.22 -9.96
N ARG A 224 11.82 -4.35 -10.17
CA ARG A 224 11.05 -4.29 -11.43
C ARG A 224 11.92 -3.81 -12.57
N PHE A 225 12.78 -2.82 -12.32
CA PHE A 225 13.78 -2.39 -13.29
C PHE A 225 14.72 -3.54 -13.64
N ILE A 226 15.24 -4.25 -12.64
CA ILE A 226 16.13 -5.40 -12.84
C ILE A 226 15.44 -6.48 -13.68
N SER A 227 14.21 -6.89 -13.32
CA SER A 227 13.45 -7.91 -14.05
C SER A 227 13.17 -7.53 -15.51
N LYS A 228 12.91 -6.25 -15.80
CA LYS A 228 12.64 -5.82 -17.18
C LYS A 228 13.91 -5.59 -17.99
N LEU A 229 14.96 -5.05 -17.39
CA LEU A 229 16.29 -4.97 -18.01
C LEU A 229 16.78 -6.36 -18.37
N PHE A 230 16.51 -7.32 -17.50
CA PHE A 230 16.77 -8.71 -17.74
C PHE A 230 16.05 -9.24 -19.00
N ILE A 231 14.74 -9.04 -19.12
CA ILE A 231 13.98 -9.48 -20.31
C ILE A 231 14.45 -8.75 -21.56
N PHE A 232 14.83 -7.48 -21.44
CA PHE A 232 15.45 -6.73 -22.53
C PHE A 232 16.76 -7.37 -23.00
N ILE A 233 17.66 -7.73 -22.09
CA ILE A 233 18.89 -8.46 -22.43
C ILE A 233 18.55 -9.81 -23.10
N MET A 234 17.57 -10.54 -22.57
CA MET A 234 17.10 -11.80 -23.18
C MET A 234 16.58 -11.59 -24.61
N ALA A 235 15.81 -10.54 -24.86
CA ALA A 235 15.32 -10.20 -26.20
C ALA A 235 16.47 -9.86 -27.16
N ILE A 236 17.49 -9.13 -26.69
CA ILE A 236 18.72 -8.84 -27.46
C ILE A 236 19.51 -10.12 -27.78
N ILE A 237 19.62 -11.05 -26.83
CA ILE A 237 20.27 -12.36 -27.06
C ILE A 237 19.48 -13.17 -28.09
N LEU A 238 18.14 -13.20 -27.98
CA LEU A 238 17.27 -13.93 -28.92
C LEU A 238 17.39 -13.39 -30.34
N ILE A 239 17.34 -12.07 -30.55
CA ILE A 239 17.50 -11.51 -31.89
C ILE A 239 18.92 -11.75 -32.43
N THR A 240 19.95 -11.68 -31.58
CA THR A 240 21.34 -12.01 -31.98
C THR A 240 21.46 -13.48 -32.40
N PHE A 241 20.82 -14.39 -31.66
CA PHE A 241 20.74 -15.81 -32.00
C PHE A 241 20.04 -16.04 -33.35
N VAL A 242 18.95 -15.30 -33.62
CA VAL A 242 18.26 -15.36 -34.92
C VAL A 242 19.15 -14.86 -36.06
N ILE A 243 19.83 -13.71 -35.89
CA ILE A 243 20.78 -13.18 -36.88
C ILE A 243 21.85 -14.23 -37.21
N PHE A 244 22.44 -14.84 -36.18
CA PHE A 244 23.54 -15.78 -36.35
C PHE A 244 23.11 -17.07 -37.07
N ASN A 245 21.95 -17.63 -36.71
CA ASN A 245 21.45 -18.87 -37.31
C ASN A 245 20.91 -18.68 -38.73
N LEU A 246 20.38 -17.50 -39.08
CA LEU A 246 19.92 -17.21 -40.43
C LEU A 246 21.07 -16.93 -41.41
N ASN A 247 22.22 -16.49 -40.91
CA ASN A 247 23.33 -16.01 -41.74
C ASN A 247 24.49 -17.02 -41.90
N SER A 248 24.71 -17.92 -40.93
CA SER A 248 25.86 -18.80 -41.01
C SER A 248 25.68 -19.95 -42.01
N ARG A 249 26.53 -20.00 -43.05
CA ARG A 249 26.68 -21.19 -43.93
C ARG A 249 27.09 -22.47 -43.17
N LYS A 250 27.60 -22.34 -41.94
CA LYS A 250 27.90 -23.46 -41.02
C LYS A 250 27.42 -23.10 -39.61
N ASN A 251 26.41 -23.80 -39.12
CA ASN A 251 25.93 -23.70 -37.74
C ASN A 251 27.11 -23.87 -36.75
N ASN A 252 27.61 -22.77 -36.18
CA ASN A 252 28.70 -22.80 -35.21
C ASN A 252 28.10 -23.13 -33.84
N LYS A 253 28.10 -24.42 -33.53
CA LYS A 253 27.53 -24.97 -32.29
C LYS A 253 28.05 -24.25 -31.05
N THR A 254 29.32 -23.83 -31.02
CA THR A 254 29.92 -23.13 -29.87
C THR A 254 29.26 -21.79 -29.56
N VAL A 255 29.01 -20.96 -30.58
CA VAL A 255 28.35 -19.65 -30.40
C VAL A 255 26.90 -19.84 -29.96
N ASN A 256 26.20 -20.80 -30.57
CA ASN A 256 24.83 -21.14 -30.17
C ASN A 256 24.75 -21.68 -28.75
N THR A 257 25.69 -22.53 -28.33
CA THR A 257 25.79 -23.02 -26.95
C THR A 257 26.06 -21.85 -26.00
N VAL A 258 26.98 -20.93 -26.32
CA VAL A 258 27.24 -19.75 -25.47
C VAL A 258 26.01 -18.87 -25.36
N LEU A 259 25.31 -18.55 -26.46
CA LEU A 259 24.10 -17.72 -26.42
C LEU A 259 22.97 -18.40 -25.62
N LEU A 260 22.79 -19.71 -25.77
CA LEU A 260 21.80 -20.48 -24.99
C LEU A 260 22.18 -20.56 -23.52
N THR A 261 23.46 -20.76 -23.20
CA THR A 261 23.96 -20.77 -21.81
C THR A 261 23.77 -19.40 -21.18
N VAL A 262 24.11 -18.31 -21.87
CA VAL A 262 23.87 -16.96 -21.38
C VAL A 262 22.38 -16.72 -21.20
N LEU A 263 21.51 -17.16 -22.12
CA LEU A 263 20.05 -17.04 -21.99
C LEU A 263 19.49 -17.82 -20.79
N LEU A 264 20.02 -19.02 -20.52
CA LEU A 264 19.63 -19.83 -19.36
C LEU A 264 20.13 -19.21 -18.04
N LEU A 265 21.41 -18.83 -17.97
CA LEU A 265 21.98 -18.12 -16.81
C LEU A 265 21.23 -16.83 -16.53
N SER A 266 20.88 -16.15 -17.61
CA SER A 266 20.02 -14.99 -17.60
C SER A 266 18.70 -15.37 -16.90
N ALA A 267 17.94 -16.35 -17.42
CA ALA A 267 16.63 -16.71 -16.88
C ALA A 267 16.69 -17.10 -15.38
N VAL A 268 17.75 -17.80 -14.98
CA VAL A 268 18.02 -18.16 -13.57
C VAL A 268 18.37 -16.94 -12.71
N GLY A 269 19.15 -15.99 -13.23
CA GLY A 269 19.45 -14.73 -12.55
C GLY A 269 18.20 -13.89 -12.30
N SER A 270 17.29 -13.84 -13.28
CA SER A 270 16.00 -13.15 -13.10
C SER A 270 15.11 -13.83 -12.08
N TRP A 271 15.08 -15.16 -12.08
CA TRP A 271 14.33 -15.94 -11.12
C TRP A 271 14.81 -15.75 -9.68
N SER A 272 16.13 -15.69 -9.48
CA SER A 272 16.75 -15.51 -8.16
C SER A 272 16.67 -14.06 -7.65
N ALA A 273 16.72 -13.07 -8.54
CA ALA A 273 16.48 -11.67 -8.20
C ALA A 273 15.01 -11.38 -7.83
N MET A 274 14.10 -12.27 -8.23
CA MET A 274 12.68 -12.15 -7.92
C MET A 274 12.42 -12.64 -6.49
N SER A 275 12.30 -11.69 -5.57
CA SER A 275 12.09 -12.00 -4.16
C SER A 275 10.76 -12.73 -3.91
N PRO A 276 10.64 -13.51 -2.82
CA PRO A 276 9.36 -14.02 -2.32
C PRO A 276 8.29 -12.93 -2.13
N HIS A 277 8.72 -11.68 -1.97
CA HIS A 277 7.93 -10.48 -1.75
C HIS A 277 6.86 -10.18 -2.81
N LEU A 278 7.03 -10.69 -4.02
CA LEU A 278 6.09 -10.48 -5.12
C LEU A 278 4.77 -11.22 -4.97
N GLU A 279 4.79 -12.37 -4.28
CA GLU A 279 3.60 -13.15 -3.96
C GLU A 279 2.62 -12.35 -3.08
N GLU A 280 3.16 -11.46 -2.24
CA GLU A 280 2.43 -10.73 -1.21
C GLU A 280 2.10 -9.27 -1.60
N LEU A 281 2.93 -8.59 -2.40
CA LEU A 281 2.66 -7.19 -2.77
C LEU A 281 1.67 -7.01 -3.94
N THR A 282 1.53 -8.02 -4.81
CA THR A 282 0.94 -7.79 -6.16
C THR A 282 -0.31 -8.60 -6.47
N SER A 283 -0.81 -9.36 -5.51
CA SER A 283 -2.01 -10.15 -5.70
C SER A 283 -3.13 -9.61 -4.80
N LYS A 284 -4.36 -9.54 -5.34
CA LYS A 284 -5.56 -9.62 -4.49
C LYS A 284 -5.51 -10.84 -3.56
N GLN A 285 -4.60 -11.80 -3.80
CA GLN A 285 -4.35 -12.94 -2.95
C GLN A 285 -3.63 -12.60 -1.64
N ALA A 286 -2.97 -11.45 -1.47
CA ALA A 286 -2.37 -11.09 -0.18
C ALA A 286 -3.42 -10.59 0.81
N ILE A 287 -4.29 -9.65 0.39
CA ILE A 287 -5.54 -9.36 1.12
C ILE A 287 -6.38 -10.64 1.29
N LYS A 288 -6.48 -11.49 0.26
CA LYS A 288 -7.18 -12.78 0.40
C LYS A 288 -6.45 -13.74 1.33
N SER A 289 -5.12 -13.65 1.47
CA SER A 289 -4.30 -14.51 2.32
C SER A 289 -4.53 -14.15 3.76
N ASP A 290 -4.47 -12.86 4.11
CA ASP A 290 -4.88 -12.39 5.43
C ASP A 290 -6.35 -12.74 5.72
N ASN A 291 -7.25 -12.45 4.77
CA ASN A 291 -8.67 -12.78 4.93
C ASN A 291 -8.89 -14.28 5.13
N ASP A 292 -8.30 -15.14 4.29
CA ASP A 292 -8.41 -16.60 4.36
C ASP A 292 -7.76 -17.12 5.65
N TYR A 293 -6.61 -16.56 6.04
CA TYR A 293 -5.91 -16.90 7.28
C TYR A 293 -6.81 -16.61 8.48
N TYR A 294 -7.22 -15.36 8.67
CA TYR A 294 -8.05 -14.96 9.81
C TYR A 294 -9.46 -15.56 9.78
N LYS A 295 -10.01 -15.85 8.60
CA LYS A 295 -11.29 -16.56 8.44
C LYS A 295 -11.23 -18.02 8.88
N ASN A 296 -10.10 -18.69 8.66
CA ASN A 296 -9.94 -20.11 8.97
C ASN A 296 -9.37 -20.36 10.38
N LEU A 297 -9.02 -19.31 11.12
CA LEU A 297 -8.61 -19.46 12.52
C LEU A 297 -9.80 -19.93 13.36
N THR A 298 -9.71 -21.16 13.88
CA THR A 298 -10.67 -21.76 14.81
C THR A 298 -10.38 -21.43 16.28
N VAL A 299 -9.23 -20.79 16.54
CA VAL A 299 -8.78 -20.45 17.89
C VAL A 299 -9.58 -19.25 18.40
N LYS A 300 -10.21 -19.40 19.58
CA LYS A 300 -10.81 -18.27 20.29
C LYS A 300 -9.71 -17.24 20.59
N LYS A 301 -9.95 -15.98 20.25
CA LYS A 301 -9.00 -14.90 20.54
C LYS A 301 -9.13 -14.54 22.01
N TYR A 302 -8.04 -14.68 22.74
CA TYR A 302 -7.96 -14.35 24.15
C TYR A 302 -7.13 -13.09 24.29
N THR A 303 -7.69 -12.07 24.92
CA THR A 303 -6.89 -11.02 25.53
C THR A 303 -6.46 -11.55 26.90
N GLU A 304 -5.17 -11.88 27.04
CA GLU A 304 -4.57 -12.12 28.36
C GLU A 304 -3.81 -10.86 28.76
N GLY A 305 -4.09 -10.36 29.96
CA GLY A 305 -3.45 -9.15 30.48
C GLY A 305 -1.93 -9.26 30.50
N THR A 306 -1.27 -8.10 30.38
CA THR A 306 0.18 -8.04 30.23
C THR A 306 0.89 -8.46 31.53
N GLN A 307 1.73 -9.49 31.48
CA GLN A 307 2.37 -10.10 32.67
C GLN A 307 3.72 -9.45 33.05
N PHE A 308 4.25 -8.56 32.21
CA PHE A 308 5.53 -7.88 32.40
C PHE A 308 5.47 -6.47 31.80
N ILE A 309 6.30 -5.58 32.30
CA ILE A 309 6.45 -4.20 31.83
C ILE A 309 7.64 -4.17 30.87
N VAL A 310 7.49 -3.50 29.72
CA VAL A 310 8.64 -3.23 28.84
C VAL A 310 9.15 -1.82 29.10
N LYS A 311 10.40 -1.70 29.53
CA LYS A 311 11.04 -0.41 29.85
C LYS A 311 11.70 0.23 28.63
N ASN A 312 12.32 -0.59 27.78
CA ASN A 312 13.10 -0.08 26.66
C ASN A 312 13.10 -1.05 25.47
N TYR A 313 12.95 -0.49 24.27
CA TYR A 313 13.19 -1.16 23.00
C TYR A 313 14.39 -0.52 22.31
N ASN A 314 15.40 -1.34 21.97
CA ASN A 314 16.52 -0.93 21.13
C ASN A 314 16.47 -1.71 19.81
N MET A 315 16.14 -1.03 18.72
CA MET A 315 15.86 -1.63 17.41
C MET A 315 16.93 -1.25 16.40
N ASP A 316 17.50 -2.24 15.74
CA ASP A 316 18.33 -2.07 14.54
C ASP A 316 17.55 -2.56 13.31
N ILE A 317 16.96 -1.60 12.61
CA ILE A 317 15.97 -1.81 11.55
C ILE A 317 16.64 -1.61 10.19
N SER A 318 16.59 -2.63 9.35
CA SER A 318 16.99 -2.57 7.95
C SER A 318 15.81 -2.93 7.05
N ILE A 319 15.36 -1.97 6.26
CA ILE A 319 14.29 -2.16 5.27
C ILE A 319 14.87 -2.13 3.86
N ASN A 320 14.73 -3.25 3.15
CA ASN A 320 15.06 -3.36 1.74
C ASN A 320 13.98 -4.19 1.03
N ASN A 321 14.13 -5.51 0.96
CA ASN A 321 13.04 -6.38 0.52
C ASN A 321 12.34 -6.96 1.74
N GLY A 322 11.63 -6.11 2.49
CA GLY A 322 11.06 -6.46 3.79
C GLY A 322 11.76 -5.79 4.96
N LEU A 323 11.15 -5.89 6.13
CA LEU A 323 11.72 -5.49 7.41
C LEU A 323 12.63 -6.60 7.92
N ASN A 324 13.84 -6.22 8.32
CA ASN A 324 14.71 -7.01 9.18
C ASN A 324 14.95 -6.17 10.45
N ASN A 325 14.72 -6.76 11.62
CA ASN A 325 14.92 -6.06 12.87
C ASN A 325 15.69 -6.95 13.85
N LYS A 326 16.77 -6.40 14.39
CA LYS A 326 17.45 -6.93 15.57
C LYS A 326 17.04 -6.08 16.76
N LEU A 327 16.20 -6.65 17.60
CA LEU A 327 15.58 -5.97 18.70
C LEU A 327 16.17 -6.46 20.03
N SER A 328 16.49 -5.54 20.92
CA SER A 328 16.77 -5.82 22.34
C SER A 328 15.68 -5.17 23.18
N ILE A 329 15.03 -5.96 24.02
CA ILE A 329 13.95 -5.54 24.91
C ILE A 329 14.44 -5.64 26.35
N LEU A 330 14.37 -4.52 27.09
CA LEU A 330 14.53 -4.49 28.54
C LEU A 330 13.14 -4.59 29.20
N LEU A 331 12.92 -5.62 30.01
CA LEU A 331 11.63 -5.90 30.63
C LEU A 331 11.73 -6.22 32.12
N GLU A 332 10.63 -5.99 32.83
CA GLU A 332 10.45 -6.25 34.26
C GLU A 332 9.18 -7.10 34.48
N PRO A 333 9.27 -8.32 35.03
CA PRO A 333 8.09 -9.15 35.33
C PRO A 333 7.21 -8.56 36.45
N LYS A 334 5.89 -8.53 36.24
CA LYS A 334 4.91 -8.11 37.27
C LYS A 334 4.71 -9.20 38.35
N ALA A 335 5.03 -10.45 38.03
CA ALA A 335 5.05 -11.62 38.92
C ALA A 335 6.14 -12.59 38.47
N ASN A 336 6.36 -13.70 39.18
CA ASN A 336 7.29 -14.72 38.71
C ASN A 336 6.77 -15.39 37.42
N LEU A 337 7.58 -15.41 36.36
CA LEU A 337 7.17 -15.89 35.04
C LEU A 337 8.06 -17.01 34.53
N ASN A 338 7.44 -18.08 34.03
CA ASN A 338 8.12 -19.21 33.40
C ASN A 338 8.16 -19.10 31.87
N GLN A 339 7.48 -18.10 31.31
CA GLN A 339 7.44 -17.84 29.89
C GLN A 339 7.21 -16.36 29.64
N LEU A 340 7.70 -15.87 28.51
CA LEU A 340 7.30 -14.58 27.96
C LEU A 340 6.40 -14.82 26.76
N VAL A 341 5.35 -14.01 26.65
CA VAL A 341 4.43 -14.06 25.51
C VAL A 341 4.34 -12.68 24.89
N PHE A 342 4.50 -12.62 23.58
CA PHE A 342 4.35 -11.40 22.79
C PHE A 342 3.34 -11.63 21.67
N SER A 343 2.66 -10.57 21.24
CA SER A 343 1.96 -10.51 19.96
C SER A 343 2.86 -9.92 18.90
N LEU A 344 2.89 -10.55 17.72
CA LEU A 344 3.64 -10.12 16.54
C LEU A 344 2.89 -10.61 15.30
N TYR A 345 2.58 -9.71 14.37
CA TYR A 345 1.89 -10.06 13.13
C TYR A 345 2.59 -11.21 12.39
N HIS A 346 1.82 -12.23 12.02
CA HIS A 346 2.34 -13.55 11.63
C HIS A 346 3.31 -13.58 10.44
N ASN A 347 3.34 -12.57 9.57
CA ASN A 347 4.31 -12.52 8.46
C ASN A 347 5.69 -11.98 8.88
N PHE A 348 5.82 -11.46 10.10
CA PHE A 348 7.13 -11.23 10.73
C PHE A 348 7.60 -12.52 11.40
N LYS A 349 8.50 -13.24 10.73
CA LYS A 349 9.03 -14.52 11.19
C LYS A 349 10.23 -14.30 12.10
N VAL A 350 10.15 -14.86 13.30
CA VAL A 350 11.26 -14.84 14.26
C VAL A 350 12.32 -15.84 13.83
N ASN A 351 13.56 -15.36 13.67
CA ASN A 351 14.71 -16.14 13.25
C ASN A 351 15.45 -16.73 14.46
N SER A 352 15.61 -15.94 15.53
CA SER A 352 16.28 -16.37 16.76
C SER A 352 15.89 -15.49 17.94
N ILE A 353 15.97 -16.08 19.14
CA ILE A 353 15.81 -15.36 20.41
C ILE A 353 17.02 -15.67 21.29
N ARG A 354 17.60 -14.63 21.89
CA ARG A 354 18.62 -14.77 22.93
C ARG A 354 18.16 -14.21 24.25
N PHE A 355 18.45 -14.92 25.31
CA PHE A 355 18.20 -14.48 26.67
C PHE A 355 19.51 -14.59 27.46
N ASN A 356 19.96 -13.48 28.05
CA ASN A 356 21.29 -13.38 28.69
C ASN A 356 22.46 -13.86 27.80
N GLY A 357 22.36 -13.66 26.48
CA GLY A 357 23.38 -14.03 25.50
C GLY A 357 23.31 -15.47 24.99
N GLU A 358 22.44 -16.32 25.53
CA GLU A 358 22.24 -17.70 25.07
C GLU A 358 21.01 -17.82 24.17
N ASN A 359 21.09 -18.64 23.12
CA ASN A 359 19.93 -18.92 22.26
C ASN A 359 18.91 -19.78 23.02
N ILE A 360 17.64 -19.41 22.95
CA ILE A 360 16.54 -20.14 23.57
C ILE A 360 15.50 -20.59 22.55
N GLU A 361 14.83 -21.70 22.84
CA GLU A 361 13.72 -22.19 22.02
C GLU A 361 12.49 -21.29 22.17
N PHE A 362 11.68 -21.23 21.12
CA PHE A 362 10.44 -20.47 21.08
C PHE A 362 9.43 -21.15 20.14
N SER A 363 8.15 -20.83 20.33
CA SER A 363 7.09 -21.18 19.38
C SER A 363 6.45 -19.90 18.85
N GLN A 364 6.22 -19.84 17.55
CA GLN A 364 5.42 -18.78 16.92
C GLN A 364 4.16 -19.41 16.35
N GLU A 365 3.04 -19.21 17.03
CA GLU A 365 1.74 -19.79 16.69
C GLU A 365 0.73 -18.68 16.46
N VAL A 366 0.09 -18.69 15.29
CA VAL A 366 -0.78 -17.61 14.84
C VAL A 366 -0.01 -16.28 14.82
N ASP A 367 -0.44 -15.29 15.62
CA ASP A 367 0.20 -13.98 15.81
C ASP A 367 0.90 -13.91 17.20
N TYR A 368 1.13 -15.04 17.87
CA TYR A 368 1.73 -15.09 19.20
C TYR A 368 3.13 -15.71 19.16
N LEU A 369 4.07 -15.04 19.83
CA LEU A 369 5.42 -15.52 20.10
C LEU A 369 5.51 -15.95 21.57
N ILE A 370 5.71 -17.25 21.79
CA ILE A 370 5.80 -17.87 23.10
C ILE A 370 7.25 -18.29 23.36
N VAL A 371 7.83 -17.76 24.43
CA VAL A 371 9.22 -17.95 24.79
C VAL A 371 9.29 -18.65 26.15
N PRO A 372 9.38 -20.00 26.18
CA PRO A 372 9.55 -20.73 27.43
C PRO A 372 10.92 -20.45 28.05
N LEU A 373 10.95 -20.31 29.38
CA LEU A 373 12.17 -20.01 30.12
C LEU A 373 12.59 -21.21 30.97
N SER A 374 13.88 -21.55 30.93
CA SER A 374 14.43 -22.65 31.72
C SER A 374 14.47 -22.36 33.22
N GLN A 375 14.50 -21.08 33.59
CA GLN A 375 14.39 -20.61 34.97
C GLN A 375 13.32 -19.50 35.06
N PRO A 376 12.52 -19.47 36.13
CA PRO A 376 11.54 -18.41 36.32
C PRO A 376 12.20 -17.05 36.42
N LEU A 377 11.71 -16.05 35.67
CA LEU A 377 12.05 -14.66 35.94
C LEU A 377 11.44 -14.26 37.27
N LYS A 378 12.22 -13.54 38.07
CA LYS A 378 11.74 -13.03 39.35
C LYS A 378 11.04 -11.71 39.14
N GLN A 379 9.97 -11.51 39.91
CA GLN A 379 9.28 -10.24 39.99
C GLN A 379 10.25 -9.08 40.27
N SER A 380 10.05 -7.96 39.57
CA SER A 380 10.79 -6.71 39.78
C SER A 380 12.31 -6.76 39.55
N GLU A 381 12.80 -7.75 38.81
CA GLU A 381 14.16 -7.77 38.28
C GLU A 381 14.16 -7.39 36.79
N ASP A 382 15.22 -6.71 36.35
CA ASP A 382 15.41 -6.32 34.96
C ASP A 382 16.06 -7.45 34.15
N TYR A 383 15.45 -7.76 33.01
CA TYR A 383 15.96 -8.77 32.09
C TYR A 383 16.04 -8.22 30.67
N VAL A 384 17.01 -8.73 29.91
CA VAL A 384 17.20 -8.40 28.50
C VAL A 384 16.96 -9.63 27.64
N ILE A 385 16.05 -9.47 26.67
CA ILE A 385 15.80 -10.45 25.62
C ILE A 385 16.12 -9.82 24.27
N GLU A 386 16.83 -10.55 23.43
CA GLU A 386 17.13 -10.15 22.07
C GLU A 386 16.31 -11.01 21.10
N ILE A 387 15.67 -10.37 20.12
CA ILE A 387 14.83 -11.02 19.13
C ILE A 387 15.29 -10.56 17.75
N ASP A 388 15.70 -11.51 16.91
CA ASP A 388 15.97 -11.28 15.49
C ASP A 388 14.78 -11.80 14.70
N TYR A 389 14.17 -10.93 13.90
CA TYR A 389 13.03 -11.30 13.07
C TYR A 389 13.03 -10.54 11.74
N SER A 390 12.38 -11.13 10.76
CA SER A 390 12.27 -10.56 9.42
C SER A 390 10.94 -10.90 8.76
N GLY A 391 10.48 -10.07 7.85
CA GLY A 391 9.24 -10.31 7.14
C GLY A 391 8.65 -9.07 6.50
N TYR A 392 7.35 -9.14 6.26
CA TYR A 392 6.59 -8.11 5.57
C TYR A 392 5.38 -7.73 6.40
N GLY A 393 5.06 -6.43 6.40
CA GLY A 393 3.76 -6.01 6.89
C GLY A 393 2.65 -6.45 5.91
N PRO A 394 1.39 -6.43 6.36
CA PRO A 394 0.25 -6.75 5.51
C PRO A 394 0.22 -5.81 4.30
N GLN A 395 -0.51 -6.18 3.24
CA GLN A 395 -0.52 -5.42 1.97
C GLN A 395 -0.80 -3.91 2.15
N ARG A 396 -1.59 -3.54 3.17
CA ARG A 396 -1.89 -2.14 3.49
C ARG A 396 -0.74 -1.43 4.21
N PHE A 397 0.07 -2.14 4.99
CA PHE A 397 1.15 -1.58 5.81
C PHE A 397 2.50 -2.10 5.30
N PHE A 398 2.93 -1.58 4.15
CA PHE A 398 4.11 -2.06 3.41
C PHE A 398 5.44 -1.72 4.12
N SER A 399 6.45 -2.54 3.89
CA SER A 399 7.82 -2.34 4.38
C SER A 399 8.84 -2.80 3.35
N ASN A 400 9.22 -1.93 2.40
CA ASN A 400 10.16 -2.28 1.34
C ASN A 400 11.05 -1.11 0.90
N GLN A 401 11.91 -1.31 -0.09
CA GLN A 401 12.92 -0.36 -0.55
C GLN A 401 12.34 0.93 -1.15
N GLN A 402 11.06 0.95 -1.47
CA GLN A 402 10.38 2.12 -2.02
C GLN A 402 9.70 2.93 -0.93
N ALA A 403 9.01 2.27 0.01
CA ALA A 403 8.20 2.95 1.01
C ALA A 403 8.01 2.09 2.27
N VAL A 404 7.67 2.74 3.38
CA VAL A 404 7.38 2.11 4.68
C VAL A 404 6.12 2.74 5.26
N MET A 405 5.20 1.92 5.75
CA MET A 405 4.04 2.38 6.52
C MET A 405 3.74 1.37 7.62
N LEU A 406 4.38 1.57 8.77
CA LEU A 406 4.25 0.73 9.96
C LEU A 406 3.76 1.61 11.12
N PRO A 407 2.44 1.80 11.26
CA PRO A 407 1.88 2.62 12.33
C PRO A 407 2.03 1.94 13.70
N SER A 408 2.03 2.74 14.77
CA SER A 408 2.20 2.28 16.15
C SER A 408 1.17 1.25 16.61
N PHE A 409 -0.07 1.40 16.16
CA PHE A 409 -1.17 0.51 16.51
C PHE A 409 -1.04 -0.90 15.91
N LEU A 410 -0.17 -1.09 14.89
CA LEU A 410 0.08 -2.39 14.28
C LEU A 410 1.15 -3.13 15.09
N ALA A 411 0.92 -4.41 15.41
CA ALA A 411 1.90 -5.28 16.06
C ALA A 411 3.05 -5.71 15.11
N TRP A 412 3.78 -4.75 14.53
CA TRP A 412 4.95 -4.97 13.66
C TRP A 412 6.25 -5.19 14.44
N TYR A 413 6.20 -4.98 15.75
CA TYR A 413 7.23 -5.36 16.72
C TYR A 413 6.60 -6.18 17.85
N PRO A 414 7.39 -6.98 18.60
CA PRO A 414 6.90 -7.77 19.72
C PRO A 414 6.23 -6.90 20.79
N VAL A 415 4.90 -6.96 20.81
CA VAL A 415 4.01 -6.31 21.77
C VAL A 415 3.81 -7.25 22.95
N PRO A 416 3.90 -6.80 24.22
CA PRO A 416 3.81 -7.70 25.36
C PRO A 416 2.38 -8.22 25.58
N GLY A 417 2.26 -9.51 25.94
CA GLY A 417 0.98 -10.18 26.19
C GLY A 417 0.37 -10.86 24.98
N LYS A 418 -0.78 -11.53 25.18
CA LYS A 418 -1.60 -12.07 24.08
C LYS A 418 -2.65 -11.05 23.71
N GLN A 419 -2.32 -10.25 22.70
CA GLN A 419 -3.20 -9.24 22.13
C GLN A 419 -3.69 -9.69 20.75
N PRO A 420 -4.98 -9.53 20.42
CA PRO A 420 -5.47 -9.80 19.08
C PRO A 420 -4.81 -8.83 18.10
N VAL A 421 -4.22 -9.33 17.01
CA VAL A 421 -3.56 -8.48 16.00
C VAL A 421 -4.53 -8.09 14.88
N ALA A 422 -5.35 -9.03 14.40
CA ALA A 422 -6.36 -8.74 13.41
C ALA A 422 -7.54 -9.72 13.49
N GLU A 423 -8.66 -9.36 12.88
CA GLU A 423 -9.84 -10.20 12.78
C GLU A 423 -10.61 -10.08 11.47
N PHE A 424 -11.22 -11.19 11.05
CA PHE A 424 -12.04 -11.23 9.86
C PHE A 424 -13.50 -11.03 10.25
N ILE A 425 -14.09 -9.90 9.84
CA ILE A 425 -15.48 -9.53 10.18
C ILE A 425 -16.42 -9.78 9.01
N ASP A 426 -17.56 -10.41 9.31
CA ASP A 426 -18.78 -10.53 8.47
C ASP A 426 -18.59 -10.97 7.00
N ASN A 427 -17.56 -11.77 6.70
CA ASN A 427 -17.23 -12.18 5.32
C ASN A 427 -16.78 -11.06 4.39
N TYR A 428 -16.47 -9.86 4.88
CA TYR A 428 -16.06 -8.73 4.05
C TYR A 428 -14.55 -8.51 4.05
N MET A 429 -13.91 -8.38 5.22
CA MET A 429 -12.49 -8.01 5.31
C MET A 429 -11.84 -8.30 6.67
N THR A 430 -10.52 -8.45 6.66
CA THR A 430 -9.68 -8.39 7.84
C THR A 430 -9.54 -6.93 8.32
N ILE A 431 -9.80 -6.72 9.61
CA ILE A 431 -9.58 -5.47 10.36
C ILE A 431 -8.42 -5.71 11.31
N PHE A 432 -7.47 -4.77 11.36
CA PHE A 432 -6.35 -4.83 12.29
C PHE A 432 -6.77 -4.18 13.60
N HIS A 433 -6.57 -4.90 14.70
CA HIS A 433 -6.84 -4.37 16.03
C HIS A 433 -5.77 -3.36 16.38
N THR A 434 -6.19 -2.28 17.02
CA THR A 434 -5.28 -1.29 17.57
C THR A 434 -4.73 -1.78 18.88
N TYR A 435 -3.41 -1.74 19.03
CA TYR A 435 -2.77 -1.94 20.32
C TYR A 435 -2.24 -0.62 20.88
N THR A 436 -2.64 -0.31 22.10
CA THR A 436 -2.06 0.78 22.89
C THR A 436 -1.33 0.16 24.09
N PRO A 437 0.00 0.31 24.21
CA PRO A 437 0.75 -0.20 25.36
C PRO A 437 0.17 0.22 26.72
N GLU A 438 0.17 -0.74 27.66
CA GLU A 438 -0.22 -0.46 29.06
C GLU A 438 0.79 0.49 29.74
N ASP A 439 2.06 0.41 29.35
CA ASP A 439 3.17 1.09 30.03
C ASP A 439 3.99 1.93 29.04
N GLN A 440 4.53 3.05 29.51
CA GLN A 440 5.45 3.87 28.73
C GLN A 440 6.79 3.15 28.56
N ALA A 441 7.29 3.09 27.32
CA ALA A 441 8.61 2.55 27.01
C ALA A 441 9.50 3.60 26.35
N SER A 442 10.80 3.50 26.61
CA SER A 442 11.85 4.18 25.84
C SER A 442 12.11 3.43 24.53
N PHE A 443 12.33 4.16 23.45
CA PHE A 443 12.66 3.62 22.14
C PHE A 443 13.96 4.24 21.63
N SER A 444 14.86 3.39 21.16
CA SER A 444 16.06 3.75 20.41
C SER A 444 16.05 3.00 19.08
N LEU A 445 16.08 3.74 17.98
CA LEU A 445 16.05 3.21 16.62
C LEU A 445 17.34 3.54 15.89
N ASN A 446 18.00 2.52 15.36
CA ASN A 446 18.96 2.64 14.28
C ASN A 446 18.27 2.17 12.99
N TYR A 447 18.11 3.03 11.99
CA TYR A 447 17.31 2.74 10.81
C TYR A 447 18.10 2.93 9.52
N SER A 448 17.98 1.94 8.64
CA SER A 448 18.47 1.94 7.26
C SER A 448 17.35 1.49 6.34
N GLY A 449 16.83 2.39 5.51
CA GLY A 449 15.72 2.08 4.61
C GLY A 449 15.35 3.27 3.71
N PRO A 450 14.14 3.29 3.15
CA PRO A 450 13.65 4.41 2.36
C PRO A 450 13.66 5.74 3.14
N GLU A 451 14.16 6.79 2.51
CA GLU A 451 14.22 8.14 3.10
C GLU A 451 13.38 9.15 2.30
N PRO A 452 12.87 10.21 2.95
CA PRO A 452 13.00 10.53 4.38
C PRO A 452 12.08 9.68 5.27
N LEU A 453 12.57 9.32 6.47
CA LEU A 453 11.78 8.63 7.50
C LEU A 453 11.05 9.65 8.37
N TYR A 454 9.73 9.50 8.45
CA TYR A 454 8.86 10.20 9.38
C TYR A 454 8.44 9.26 10.53
N THR A 455 8.67 9.69 11.75
CA THR A 455 8.37 8.94 12.97
C THR A 455 7.97 9.90 14.09
N ASN A 456 7.27 9.37 15.11
CA ASN A 456 6.94 10.08 16.35
C ASN A 456 8.15 10.28 17.29
N LEU A 457 9.29 9.66 16.99
CA LEU A 457 10.52 9.82 17.77
C LEU A 457 11.38 11.00 17.29
N ILE A 458 12.21 11.53 18.19
CA ILE A 458 13.09 12.67 17.92
C ILE A 458 14.37 12.17 17.23
N SER A 459 14.73 12.79 16.11
CA SER A 459 16.01 12.49 15.44
C SER A 459 17.19 13.00 16.28
N ARG A 460 18.19 12.15 16.51
CA ARG A 460 19.42 12.49 17.26
C ARG A 460 20.63 12.67 16.34
N SER A 461 20.70 11.86 15.29
CA SER A 461 21.73 11.92 14.25
C SER A 461 21.20 11.21 13.00
N ASN A 462 21.94 11.28 11.88
CA ASN A 462 21.61 10.50 10.69
C ASN A 462 21.39 9.02 11.05
N GLY A 463 20.25 8.47 10.63
CA GLY A 463 19.90 7.08 10.88
C GLY A 463 19.52 6.74 12.32
N LYS A 464 19.44 7.70 13.26
CA LYS A 464 19.11 7.44 14.67
C LYS A 464 17.99 8.31 15.23
N TRP A 465 17.03 7.66 15.88
CA TRP A 465 15.89 8.28 16.53
C TRP A 465 15.69 7.74 17.93
N GLU A 466 15.32 8.61 18.87
CA GLU A 466 15.09 8.23 20.26
C GLU A 466 13.90 8.99 20.84
N GLY A 467 13.19 8.38 21.77
CA GLY A 467 12.11 9.02 22.51
C GLY A 467 11.33 8.03 23.37
N ASN A 468 10.50 8.56 24.26
CA ASN A 468 9.57 7.77 25.05
C ASN A 468 8.19 7.82 24.39
N SER A 469 7.46 6.71 24.44
CA SER A 469 6.10 6.61 23.92
C SER A 469 5.30 5.61 24.76
N SER A 470 4.08 5.96 25.16
CA SER A 470 3.12 4.99 25.72
C SER A 470 2.20 4.39 24.65
N SER A 471 2.35 4.84 23.41
CA SER A 471 1.55 4.47 22.24
C SER A 471 2.28 3.55 21.27
N GLY A 472 3.59 3.34 21.44
CA GLY A 472 4.45 2.62 20.50
C GLY A 472 5.13 3.53 19.47
N VAL A 473 5.60 2.93 18.37
CA VAL A 473 6.40 3.63 17.36
C VAL A 473 5.77 3.52 15.97
N THR A 474 5.68 4.66 15.30
CA THR A 474 5.24 4.78 13.91
C THR A 474 6.45 5.02 13.00
N LEU A 475 6.54 4.27 11.90
CA LEU A 475 7.53 4.45 10.83
C LEU A 475 6.82 4.68 9.49
N ILE A 476 7.01 5.85 8.89
CA ILE A 476 6.40 6.22 7.61
C ILE A 476 7.47 6.77 6.67
N SER A 477 7.53 6.28 5.44
CA SER A 477 8.39 6.77 4.37
C SER A 477 7.74 6.48 3.02
N GLY A 478 8.07 7.27 2.00
CA GLY A 478 7.47 7.19 0.66
C GLY A 478 7.14 8.57 0.12
N ASP A 479 6.02 8.68 -0.59
CA ASP A 479 5.54 9.90 -1.27
C ASP A 479 4.94 10.93 -0.28
N MET A 480 5.72 11.26 0.75
CA MET A 480 5.32 12.07 1.90
C MET A 480 6.11 13.38 1.97
N GLU A 481 5.47 14.40 2.53
CA GLU A 481 6.05 15.70 2.82
C GLU A 481 5.71 16.13 4.25
N GLU A 482 6.52 17.03 4.79
CA GLU A 482 6.30 17.65 6.09
C GLU A 482 6.03 19.14 5.90
N ILE A 483 4.98 19.62 6.57
CA ILE A 483 4.64 21.04 6.68
C ILE A 483 4.55 21.42 8.16
N GLN A 484 4.89 22.66 8.48
CA GLN A 484 4.76 23.22 9.82
C GLN A 484 3.48 24.05 9.90
N PHE A 485 2.66 23.82 10.92
CA PHE A 485 1.50 24.65 11.24
C PHE A 485 1.58 25.12 12.69
N ASP A 486 1.87 26.40 12.92
CA ASP A 486 2.22 26.90 14.25
C ASP A 486 3.33 26.04 14.90
N ASN A 487 3.04 25.40 16.04
CA ASN A 487 3.95 24.47 16.72
C ASN A 487 3.71 22.99 16.35
N LEU A 488 2.76 22.71 15.47
CA LEU A 488 2.36 21.37 15.07
C LEU A 488 3.11 20.92 13.81
N ARG A 489 3.75 19.76 13.90
CA ARG A 489 4.36 19.08 12.76
C ARG A 489 3.29 18.28 12.00
N VAL A 490 3.18 18.47 10.69
CA VAL A 490 2.17 17.76 9.88
C VAL A 490 2.87 16.98 8.77
N VAL A 491 2.74 15.66 8.82
CA VAL A 491 3.30 14.73 7.84
C VAL A 491 2.17 14.19 6.97
N ARG A 492 2.23 14.44 5.66
CA ARG A 492 1.14 14.08 4.73
C ARG A 492 1.66 13.63 3.36
N PRO A 493 0.86 12.92 2.55
CA PRO A 493 1.24 12.63 1.18
C PRO A 493 1.28 13.91 0.33
N PHE A 494 2.32 14.09 -0.49
CA PHE A 494 2.37 15.25 -1.41
C PHE A 494 1.25 15.21 -2.47
N ALA A 495 0.66 14.03 -2.69
CA ALA A 495 -0.51 13.85 -3.56
C ALA A 495 -1.73 14.65 -3.08
N LEU A 496 -1.79 15.00 -1.79
CA LEU A 496 -2.81 15.86 -1.19
C LEU A 496 -2.51 17.35 -1.36
N TYR A 497 -1.66 17.75 -2.33
CA TYR A 497 -1.27 19.15 -2.53
C TYR A 497 -2.49 20.09 -2.68
N ASN A 498 -3.57 19.68 -3.35
CA ASN A 498 -4.76 20.52 -3.48
C ASN A 498 -5.50 20.75 -2.14
N MET A 499 -5.30 19.88 -1.15
CA MET A 499 -5.80 20.16 0.18
C MET A 499 -5.07 21.33 0.85
N SER A 500 -3.91 21.80 0.35
CA SER A 500 -3.16 22.91 0.95
C SER A 500 -3.98 24.18 1.16
N ASP A 501 -4.96 24.45 0.29
CA ASP A 501 -5.75 25.68 0.35
C ASP A 501 -6.72 25.71 1.55
N HIS A 502 -7.04 24.53 2.11
CA HIS A 502 -7.97 24.39 3.22
C HIS A 502 -7.37 23.67 4.43
N ILE A 503 -6.19 23.03 4.28
CA ILE A 503 -5.61 22.19 5.34
C ILE A 503 -5.38 22.97 6.63
N TYR A 504 -4.99 24.24 6.55
CA TYR A 504 -4.81 25.07 7.73
C TYR A 504 -6.11 25.31 8.50
N ARG A 505 -7.19 25.61 7.77
CA ARG A 505 -8.54 25.73 8.35
C ARG A 505 -9.01 24.39 8.92
N ASP A 506 -8.78 23.31 8.18
CA ASP A 506 -9.25 21.98 8.58
C ASP A 506 -8.49 21.46 9.81
N ILE A 507 -7.18 21.70 9.91
CA ILE A 507 -6.37 21.42 11.10
C ILE A 507 -6.80 22.31 12.26
N SER A 508 -7.05 23.60 12.01
CA SER A 508 -7.55 24.51 13.05
C SER A 508 -8.88 24.04 13.62
N ASN A 509 -9.83 23.66 12.74
CA ASN A 509 -11.13 23.10 13.13
C ASN A 509 -10.97 21.78 13.90
N PHE A 510 -10.03 20.93 13.48
CA PHE A 510 -9.72 19.69 14.20
C PHE A 510 -9.21 19.95 15.62
N ILE A 511 -8.27 20.88 15.79
CA ILE A 511 -7.74 21.25 17.10
C ILE A 511 -8.83 21.89 17.97
N GLU A 512 -9.68 22.74 17.40
CA GLU A 512 -10.84 23.34 18.09
C GLU A 512 -11.78 22.26 18.62
N VAL A 513 -12.22 21.35 17.75
CA VAL A 513 -13.14 20.28 18.14
C VAL A 513 -12.50 19.31 19.13
N TYR A 514 -11.22 18.99 18.98
CA TYR A 514 -10.49 18.19 19.95
C TYR A 514 -10.51 18.84 21.34
N LYS A 515 -10.25 20.16 21.42
CA LYS A 515 -10.32 20.90 22.70
C LYS A 515 -11.75 20.95 23.25
N ASP A 516 -12.74 21.21 22.40
CA ASP A 516 -14.15 21.29 22.77
C ASP A 516 -14.63 19.97 23.40
N ILE A 517 -14.36 18.82 22.76
CA ILE A 517 -14.78 17.50 23.26
C ILE A 517 -14.11 17.21 24.61
N ASN A 518 -12.80 17.46 24.73
CA ASN A 518 -12.09 17.22 25.99
C ASN A 518 -12.61 18.12 27.12
N GLN A 519 -12.87 19.40 26.84
CA GLN A 519 -13.45 20.32 27.82
C GLN A 519 -14.88 19.92 28.20
N GLN A 520 -15.68 19.53 27.21
CA GLN A 520 -17.08 19.17 27.41
C GLN A 520 -17.22 17.92 28.28
N PHE A 521 -16.34 16.94 28.15
CA PHE A 521 -16.38 15.69 28.91
C PHE A 521 -15.35 15.60 30.04
N GLU A 522 -14.66 16.71 30.33
CA GLU A 522 -13.66 16.79 31.41
C GLU A 522 -12.54 15.75 31.27
N PHE A 523 -12.23 15.36 30.02
CA PHE A 523 -11.06 14.56 29.70
C PHE A 523 -9.80 15.39 29.87
N THR A 524 -8.69 14.75 30.24
CA THR A 524 -7.37 15.40 30.24
C THR A 524 -6.80 15.31 28.82
N PRO A 525 -6.73 16.41 28.04
CA PRO A 525 -6.25 16.34 26.66
C PRO A 525 -4.74 16.13 26.62
N ASN A 526 -4.30 15.33 25.67
CA ASN A 526 -2.90 15.20 25.28
C ASN A 526 -2.49 16.39 24.41
N GLU A 527 -1.25 16.89 24.58
CA GLU A 527 -0.72 17.93 23.70
C GLU A 527 -0.22 17.31 22.39
N LEU A 528 -0.99 17.47 21.32
CA LEU A 528 -0.64 16.97 20.00
C LEU A 528 0.47 17.82 19.38
N ASN A 529 1.62 17.21 19.14
CA ASN A 529 2.78 17.83 18.49
C ASN A 529 2.95 17.39 17.03
N THR A 530 2.38 16.25 16.64
CA THR A 530 2.49 15.73 15.27
C THR A 530 1.17 15.15 14.75
N LEU A 531 0.83 15.42 13.49
CA LEU A 531 -0.26 14.75 12.77
C LEU A 531 0.30 13.96 11.58
N PHE A 532 0.01 12.66 11.53
CA PHE A 532 0.30 11.80 10.39
C PHE A 532 -0.96 11.57 9.57
N PHE A 533 -0.94 11.94 8.30
CA PHE A 533 -1.99 11.62 7.35
C PHE A 533 -1.59 10.38 6.57
N ILE A 534 -2.26 9.25 6.78
CA ILE A 534 -1.96 8.00 6.09
C ILE A 534 -3.24 7.31 5.65
N GLU A 535 -3.14 6.44 4.66
CA GLU A 535 -4.26 5.62 4.22
C GLU A 535 -4.27 4.28 4.95
N THR A 536 -5.34 3.99 5.68
CA THR A 536 -5.52 2.72 6.40
C THR A 536 -6.75 1.94 5.90
N ARG A 537 -7.75 2.65 5.35
CA ARG A 537 -9.07 2.09 4.94
C ARG A 537 -9.73 1.26 6.05
N MET A 538 -9.56 1.67 7.30
CA MET A 538 -10.26 1.08 8.45
C MET A 538 -11.61 1.80 8.54
N ASN A 539 -12.72 1.07 8.40
CA ASN A 539 -14.05 1.69 8.33
C ASN A 539 -14.55 2.26 9.66
N GLU A 540 -13.93 1.88 10.79
CA GLU A 540 -14.47 2.17 12.14
C GLU A 540 -13.70 3.28 12.87
N GLU A 541 -12.37 3.32 12.72
CA GLU A 541 -11.51 4.33 13.33
C GLU A 541 -10.78 5.10 12.23
N ALA A 542 -11.06 6.38 12.10
CA ALA A 542 -10.39 7.23 11.13
C ALA A 542 -9.38 8.19 11.78
N ILE A 543 -9.31 8.20 13.12
CA ILE A 543 -8.41 9.06 13.89
C ILE A 543 -7.91 8.25 15.09
N TRP A 544 -6.61 7.98 15.13
CA TRP A 544 -5.93 7.38 16.28
C TRP A 544 -5.23 8.50 17.04
N LEU A 545 -5.60 8.67 18.31
CA LEU A 545 -5.01 9.67 19.19
C LEU A 545 -4.02 8.99 20.11
N GLU A 546 -2.82 9.56 20.18
CA GLU A 546 -1.70 9.03 20.93
C GLU A 546 -1.20 10.12 21.90
N ASP A 547 -0.15 9.84 22.69
CA ASP A 547 0.34 10.77 23.73
C ASP A 547 0.69 12.17 23.23
N ASN A 548 1.34 12.25 22.07
CA ASN A 548 1.85 13.50 21.51
C ASN A 548 1.69 13.59 19.99
N TYR A 549 0.95 12.66 19.40
CA TYR A 549 0.65 12.69 17.97
C TYR A 549 -0.73 12.10 17.68
N ALA A 550 -1.20 12.29 16.46
CA ALA A 550 -2.37 11.59 15.96
C ALA A 550 -2.09 11.03 14.57
N ILE A 551 -2.71 9.90 14.26
CA ILE A 551 -2.77 9.33 12.92
C ILE A 551 -4.18 9.56 12.39
N ILE A 552 -4.29 10.15 11.20
CA ILE A 552 -5.55 10.51 10.55
C ILE A 552 -5.65 9.73 9.24
N ASP A 553 -6.72 8.92 9.13
CA ASP A 553 -7.04 8.19 7.90
C ASP A 553 -7.54 9.14 6.81
N ILE A 554 -7.04 8.92 5.60
CA ILE A 554 -7.37 9.69 4.40
C ILE A 554 -7.90 8.78 3.29
N ASP A 555 -8.95 9.24 2.61
CA ASP A 555 -9.56 8.54 1.49
C ASP A 555 -8.92 8.97 0.16
N ILE A 556 -8.26 8.03 -0.53
CA ILE A 556 -7.65 8.27 -1.85
C ILE A 556 -8.67 8.83 -2.85
N LEU A 557 -9.89 8.31 -2.86
CA LEU A 557 -10.81 8.45 -4.00
C LEU A 557 -11.36 9.86 -4.17
N SER A 558 -11.19 10.72 -3.19
CA SER A 558 -11.78 12.06 -3.22
C SER A 558 -10.74 13.18 -3.21
N ASN A 559 -9.45 12.86 -3.10
CA ASN A 559 -8.38 13.82 -2.74
C ASN A 559 -8.87 14.86 -1.72
N SER A 560 -9.66 14.38 -0.76
CA SER A 560 -10.38 15.19 0.20
C SER A 560 -10.39 14.44 1.52
N ASN A 561 -10.23 15.17 2.61
CA ASN A 561 -10.26 14.53 3.90
C ASN A 561 -11.71 14.32 4.35
N ASN A 562 -12.22 13.10 4.21
CA ASN A 562 -13.50 12.72 4.81
C ASN A 562 -13.50 12.93 6.33
N ALA A 563 -12.34 12.92 7.00
CA ALA A 563 -12.23 13.21 8.44
C ALA A 563 -12.48 14.69 8.78
N PHE A 564 -12.30 15.63 7.83
CA PHE A 564 -12.50 17.06 8.05
C PHE A 564 -13.68 17.66 7.28
N ARG A 565 -14.28 16.92 6.34
CA ARG A 565 -15.37 17.43 5.49
C ARG A 565 -16.60 17.89 6.28
N ASN A 566 -16.94 17.20 7.37
CA ASN A 566 -18.10 17.51 8.22
C ASN A 566 -17.70 17.54 9.70
N ARG A 567 -18.03 18.63 10.42
CA ARG A 567 -17.77 18.77 11.87
C ARG A 567 -18.35 17.60 12.68
N GLU A 568 -19.53 17.13 12.31
CA GLU A 568 -20.22 15.97 12.92
C GLU A 568 -19.41 14.67 12.79
N ARG A 569 -18.99 14.31 11.56
CA ARG A 569 -18.16 13.11 11.34
C ARG A 569 -16.81 13.23 12.05
N MET A 570 -16.26 14.43 12.11
CA MET A 570 -15.02 14.69 12.86
C MET A 570 -15.22 14.47 14.35
N ILE A 571 -16.35 14.91 14.92
CA ILE A 571 -16.71 14.69 16.32
C ILE A 571 -16.87 13.20 16.63
N GLN A 572 -17.61 12.46 15.79
CA GLN A 572 -17.75 11.01 15.96
C GLN A 572 -16.36 10.34 15.99
N ARG A 573 -15.53 10.62 14.99
CA ARG A 573 -14.20 10.00 14.85
C ARG A 573 -13.25 10.39 15.98
N LEU A 574 -13.27 11.65 16.41
CA LEU A 574 -12.49 12.13 17.55
C LEU A 574 -12.97 11.51 18.86
N LEU A 575 -14.29 11.40 19.07
CA LEU A 575 -14.83 10.80 20.28
C LEU A 575 -14.48 9.32 20.35
N VAL A 576 -14.56 8.57 19.25
CA VAL A 576 -14.07 7.19 19.15
C VAL A 576 -12.58 7.13 19.50
N GLY A 577 -11.75 7.97 18.88
CA GLY A 577 -10.31 8.02 19.16
C GLY A 577 -9.99 8.37 20.62
N ILE A 578 -10.74 9.29 21.24
CA ILE A 578 -10.58 9.67 22.66
C ILE A 578 -10.97 8.49 23.55
N VAL A 579 -12.16 7.92 23.33
CA VAL A 579 -12.69 6.77 24.09
C VAL A 579 -11.73 5.58 24.03
N ASN A 580 -11.15 5.30 22.86
CA ASN A 580 -10.19 4.21 22.70
C ASN A 580 -8.84 4.47 23.38
N ASN A 581 -8.44 5.74 23.52
CA ASN A 581 -7.22 6.11 24.24
C ASN A 581 -7.37 5.97 25.77
N TYR A 582 -8.62 5.97 26.28
CA TYR A 582 -8.87 5.62 27.68
C TYR A 582 -8.85 4.09 27.85
N LYS A 583 -8.01 3.61 28.79
CA LYS A 583 -7.79 2.19 29.11
C LYS A 583 -9.01 1.56 29.80
N TRP A 584 -10.13 1.43 29.08
CA TRP A 584 -11.39 0.81 29.52
C TRP A 584 -11.48 -0.66 29.08
N ASP A 585 -10.38 -1.40 29.15
CA ASP A 585 -10.27 -2.76 28.59
C ASP A 585 -11.15 -3.79 29.35
N THR A 586 -11.54 -3.46 30.57
CA THR A 586 -12.48 -4.26 31.38
C THR A 586 -13.94 -4.02 31.02
N GLN A 587 -14.24 -2.93 30.30
CA GLN A 587 -15.60 -2.50 29.99
C GLN A 587 -16.14 -3.18 28.73
N ASP A 588 -17.45 -3.34 28.66
CA ASP A 588 -18.11 -3.99 27.52
C ASP A 588 -17.91 -3.16 26.24
N LYS A 589 -17.35 -3.79 25.19
CA LYS A 589 -17.12 -3.14 23.88
C LYS A 589 -18.42 -2.57 23.32
N LEU A 590 -19.55 -3.27 23.47
CA LEU A 590 -20.85 -2.81 22.99
C LEU A 590 -21.24 -1.47 23.63
N LEU A 591 -21.05 -1.31 24.94
CA LEU A 591 -21.42 -0.08 25.64
C LEU A 591 -20.51 1.09 25.27
N LYS A 592 -19.23 0.83 24.94
CA LYS A 592 -18.29 1.84 24.43
C LYS A 592 -18.67 2.29 23.02
N ASP A 593 -18.96 1.35 22.13
CA ASP A 593 -19.40 1.64 20.76
C ASP A 593 -20.76 2.36 20.75
N LEU A 594 -21.66 1.98 21.67
CA LEU A 594 -22.96 2.61 21.81
C LEU A 594 -22.85 4.05 22.31
N LEU A 595 -21.93 4.35 23.23
CA LEU A 595 -21.69 5.71 23.72
C LEU A 595 -21.34 6.66 22.56
N THR A 596 -20.35 6.28 21.76
CA THR A 596 -19.81 7.13 20.68
C THR A 596 -20.85 7.34 19.58
N ASN A 597 -21.56 6.29 19.21
CA ASN A 597 -22.60 6.36 18.19
C ASN A 597 -23.85 7.11 18.67
N SER A 598 -24.27 6.93 19.92
CA SER A 598 -25.44 7.64 20.48
C SER A 598 -25.18 9.13 20.67
N TYR A 599 -23.96 9.51 21.06
CA TYR A 599 -23.57 10.93 21.11
C TYR A 599 -23.56 11.54 19.71
N SER A 600 -23.01 10.83 18.73
CA SER A 600 -22.99 11.28 17.33
C SER A 600 -24.39 11.44 16.76
N TYR A 601 -25.28 10.48 17.06
CA TYR A 601 -26.71 10.55 16.72
C TYR A 601 -27.35 11.82 17.28
N TRP A 602 -27.24 12.05 18.59
CA TRP A 602 -27.84 13.24 19.22
C TRP A 602 -27.25 14.54 18.66
N TYR A 603 -25.92 14.61 18.53
CA TYR A 603 -25.23 15.82 18.08
C TYR A 603 -25.63 16.21 16.66
N GLU A 604 -25.78 15.22 15.76
CA GLU A 604 -26.28 15.44 14.40
C GLU A 604 -27.69 16.04 14.43
N GLN A 605 -28.60 15.44 15.20
CA GLN A 605 -29.98 15.92 15.27
C GLN A 605 -30.09 17.31 15.93
N TYR A 606 -29.25 17.60 16.92
CA TYR A 606 -29.22 18.90 17.60
C TYR A 606 -28.74 20.04 16.68
N ILE A 607 -27.84 19.76 15.73
CA ILE A 607 -27.31 20.77 14.81
C ILE A 607 -28.21 20.97 13.58
N TYR A 608 -28.78 19.92 13.02
CA TYR A 608 -29.59 20.00 11.80
C TYR A 608 -31.08 20.16 12.12
N ASP A 609 -31.51 21.39 12.33
CA ASP A 609 -32.90 21.69 12.72
C ASP A 609 -33.90 21.65 11.53
N GLU A 610 -33.50 21.68 10.24
CA GLU A 610 -34.50 21.93 9.17
C GLU A 610 -34.39 21.20 7.81
N ASP A 611 -33.34 20.45 7.45
CA ASP A 611 -33.28 19.85 6.09
C ASP A 611 -33.10 18.32 6.07
N LYS A 612 -34.21 17.62 5.84
CA LYS A 612 -34.37 16.16 5.90
C LYS A 612 -33.80 15.40 4.68
N THR A 613 -32.85 15.96 3.94
CA THR A 613 -32.47 15.43 2.61
C THR A 613 -31.17 14.62 2.55
N THR A 614 -30.35 14.58 3.60
CA THR A 614 -29.17 13.70 3.66
C THR A 614 -29.49 12.36 4.32
N THR A 615 -29.28 11.27 3.58
CA THR A 615 -29.20 9.89 4.10
C THR A 615 -27.98 9.76 5.00
N SER A 616 -28.14 10.03 6.30
CA SER A 616 -27.10 9.85 7.31
C SER A 616 -27.27 8.55 8.09
N LEU A 617 -26.16 8.05 8.63
CA LEU A 617 -26.07 6.82 9.43
C LEU A 617 -27.04 6.85 10.63
N SER A 618 -27.40 8.03 11.15
CA SER A 618 -28.39 8.21 12.22
C SER A 618 -29.78 7.68 11.90
N ARG A 619 -30.21 7.66 10.62
CA ARG A 619 -31.51 7.09 10.23
C ARG A 619 -31.56 5.57 10.25
N ILE A 620 -30.42 4.92 10.08
CA ILE A 620 -30.31 3.46 10.03
C ILE A 620 -29.80 2.93 11.37
N TYR A 621 -29.23 3.78 12.24
CA TYR A 621 -28.68 3.40 13.54
C TYR A 621 -29.63 2.53 14.39
N PRO A 622 -30.95 2.80 14.49
CA PRO A 622 -31.84 1.92 15.21
C PRO A 622 -32.04 0.54 14.59
N ASP A 623 -32.14 0.47 13.26
CA ASP A 623 -32.29 -0.78 12.51
C ASP A 623 -30.98 -1.59 12.49
N LEU A 624 -29.83 -0.92 12.47
CA LEU A 624 -28.51 -1.54 12.44
C LEU A 624 -28.20 -2.17 13.80
N VAL A 625 -28.35 -1.43 14.89
CA VAL A 625 -28.06 -1.92 16.25
C VAL A 625 -29.02 -3.03 16.66
N SER A 626 -30.31 -2.92 16.33
CA SER A 626 -31.28 -3.99 16.59
C SER A 626 -30.99 -5.28 15.79
N SER A 627 -30.41 -5.18 14.59
CA SER A 627 -29.98 -6.34 13.80
C SER A 627 -28.71 -7.02 14.35
N TYR A 628 -27.76 -6.22 14.84
CA TYR A 628 -26.48 -6.71 15.37
C TYR A 628 -26.60 -7.23 16.81
N TYR A 629 -27.52 -6.67 17.61
CA TYR A 629 -27.70 -6.98 19.04
C TYR A 629 -29.17 -7.22 19.40
N PRO A 630 -29.80 -8.28 18.87
CA PRO A 630 -31.23 -8.52 19.06
C PRO A 630 -31.63 -8.70 20.54
N THR A 631 -30.69 -9.13 21.39
CA THR A 631 -30.90 -9.36 22.83
C THR A 631 -31.00 -8.08 23.67
N HIS A 632 -30.62 -6.91 23.13
CA HIS A 632 -30.66 -5.61 23.82
C HIS A 632 -31.51 -4.57 23.08
N SER A 633 -32.44 -5.03 22.24
CA SER A 633 -33.22 -4.17 21.36
C SER A 633 -34.19 -3.25 22.11
N GLU A 634 -34.75 -3.70 23.25
CA GLU A 634 -35.65 -2.88 24.06
C GLU A 634 -34.90 -1.75 24.77
N GLU A 635 -33.77 -2.06 25.42
CA GLU A 635 -32.91 -1.09 26.12
C GLU A 635 -32.35 -0.04 25.15
N PHE A 636 -32.03 -0.47 23.93
CA PHE A 636 -31.58 0.44 22.88
C PHE A 636 -32.70 1.41 22.44
N ASN A 637 -33.92 0.89 22.22
CA ASN A 637 -35.06 1.74 21.84
C ASN A 637 -35.40 2.76 22.93
N GLU A 638 -35.25 2.38 24.19
CA GLU A 638 -35.39 3.28 25.34
C GLU A 638 -34.38 4.43 25.28
N LEU A 639 -33.10 4.12 25.03
CA LEU A 639 -32.04 5.12 24.87
C LEU A 639 -32.33 6.10 23.72
N VAL A 640 -32.71 5.60 22.54
CA VAL A 640 -33.03 6.47 21.40
C VAL A 640 -34.23 7.36 21.70
N THR A 641 -35.29 6.80 22.30
CA THR A 641 -36.48 7.55 22.70
C THR A 641 -36.16 8.66 23.70
N PHE A 642 -35.25 8.40 24.65
CA PHE A 642 -34.74 9.39 25.58
C PHE A 642 -34.01 10.53 24.85
N LEU A 643 -33.06 10.20 23.96
CA LEU A 643 -32.30 11.21 23.19
C LEU A 643 -33.20 12.08 22.31
N ASP A 644 -34.19 11.48 21.65
CA ASP A 644 -35.16 12.20 20.81
C ASP A 644 -36.05 13.14 21.63
N ARG A 645 -36.48 12.71 22.83
CA ARG A 645 -37.33 13.53 23.70
C ARG A 645 -36.62 14.79 24.18
N TYR A 646 -35.33 14.68 24.49
CA TYR A 646 -34.53 15.78 25.06
C TYR A 646 -33.54 16.39 24.06
N ILE A 647 -33.78 16.20 22.77
CA ILE A 647 -32.91 16.61 21.68
C ILE A 647 -32.46 18.08 21.76
N ASN A 648 -33.39 18.98 22.12
CA ASN A 648 -33.15 20.42 22.22
C ASN A 648 -32.55 20.85 23.57
N ASN A 649 -32.45 19.95 24.55
CA ASN A 649 -31.91 20.25 25.88
C ASN A 649 -30.43 19.85 25.96
N LYS A 650 -29.57 20.70 25.38
CA LYS A 650 -28.12 20.46 25.29
C LYS A 650 -27.48 20.15 26.64
N ASP A 651 -27.75 20.96 27.66
CA ASP A 651 -27.08 20.81 28.96
C ASP A 651 -27.46 19.49 29.65
N LEU A 652 -28.72 19.06 29.53
CA LEU A 652 -29.21 17.79 30.05
C LEU A 652 -28.53 16.61 29.35
N ILE A 653 -28.52 16.59 28.01
CA ILE A 653 -27.91 15.49 27.25
C ILE A 653 -26.39 15.42 27.47
N ILE A 654 -25.70 16.56 27.52
CA ILE A 654 -24.26 16.58 27.84
C ILE A 654 -24.01 15.99 29.24
N SER A 655 -24.83 16.34 30.22
CA SER A 655 -24.71 15.81 31.58
C SER A 655 -24.98 14.30 31.63
N PHE A 656 -25.96 13.81 30.87
CA PHE A 656 -26.22 12.38 30.69
C PHE A 656 -24.97 11.64 30.17
N PHE A 657 -24.34 12.15 29.11
CA PHE A 657 -23.14 11.52 28.55
C PHE A 657 -21.92 11.62 29.49
N LYS A 658 -21.79 12.70 30.28
CA LYS A 658 -20.77 12.79 31.34
C LYS A 658 -20.93 11.69 32.38
N ASP A 659 -22.16 11.45 32.85
CA ASP A 659 -22.44 10.40 33.82
C ASP A 659 -22.17 9.00 33.24
N TRP A 660 -22.48 8.79 31.96
CA TRP A 660 -22.15 7.54 31.27
C TRP A 660 -20.62 7.33 31.16
N ILE A 661 -19.88 8.36 30.74
CA ILE A 661 -18.42 8.32 30.69
C ILE A 661 -17.82 8.06 32.08
N ALA A 662 -18.32 8.73 33.13
CA ALA A 662 -17.88 8.49 34.50
C ALA A 662 -18.15 7.05 34.97
N GLY A 663 -19.27 6.46 34.55
CA GLY A 663 -19.58 5.05 34.76
C GLY A 663 -18.57 4.11 34.10
N LEU A 664 -18.21 4.39 32.84
CA LEU A 664 -17.20 3.62 32.10
C LEU A 664 -15.77 3.80 32.65
N GLN A 665 -15.46 4.97 33.23
CA GLN A 665 -14.19 5.23 33.91
C GLN A 665 -14.06 4.54 35.27
N SER A 666 -15.16 4.04 35.84
CA SER A 666 -15.11 3.34 37.11
C SER A 666 -14.36 2.00 36.99
N SER A 667 -13.76 1.55 38.09
CA SER A 667 -13.07 0.25 38.14
C SER A 667 -14.01 -0.94 38.02
N ASP A 668 -15.30 -0.72 38.29
CA ASP A 668 -16.34 -1.75 38.23
C ASP A 668 -16.86 -1.90 36.80
N LYS A 669 -17.33 -3.10 36.46
CA LYS A 669 -17.84 -3.39 35.11
C LYS A 669 -19.18 -2.66 34.90
N PHE A 670 -19.16 -1.65 34.03
CA PHE A 670 -20.33 -0.90 33.62
C PHE A 670 -21.29 -1.79 32.82
N SER A 671 -22.57 -1.72 33.16
CA SER A 671 -23.62 -2.61 32.67
C SER A 671 -24.82 -1.84 32.13
N TRP A 672 -25.65 -2.51 31.33
CA TRP A 672 -26.92 -1.97 30.85
C TRP A 672 -27.83 -1.47 31.98
N ASN A 673 -27.86 -2.16 33.11
CA ASN A 673 -28.64 -1.75 34.28
C ASN A 673 -28.17 -0.40 34.85
N GLU A 674 -26.87 -0.09 34.75
CA GLU A 674 -26.34 1.19 35.19
C GLU A 674 -26.66 2.29 34.18
N LEU A 675 -26.56 2.00 32.88
CA LEU A 675 -27.01 2.92 31.84
C LEU A 675 -28.50 3.28 32.00
N GLN A 676 -29.37 2.28 32.26
CA GLN A 676 -30.79 2.53 32.54
C GLN A 676 -31.03 3.38 33.78
N LYS A 677 -30.24 3.19 34.86
CA LYS A 677 -30.34 4.07 36.04
C LYS A 677 -30.00 5.52 35.70
N ILE A 678 -29.02 5.74 34.81
CA ILE A 678 -28.68 7.08 34.33
C ILE A 678 -29.83 7.66 33.49
N ILE A 679 -30.42 6.88 32.57
CA ILE A 679 -31.60 7.31 31.79
C ILE A 679 -32.75 7.74 32.73
N ILE A 680 -33.12 6.88 33.69
CA ILE A 680 -34.22 7.15 34.64
C ILE A 680 -33.92 8.37 35.52
N LYS A 681 -32.66 8.63 35.87
CA LYS A 681 -32.25 9.82 36.63
C LYS A 681 -32.63 11.08 35.85
N TYR A 682 -32.30 11.15 34.56
CA TYR A 682 -32.53 12.32 33.72
C TYR A 682 -33.95 12.42 33.14
N GLU A 683 -34.76 11.37 33.17
CA GLU A 683 -36.19 11.46 32.83
C GLU A 683 -37.05 12.11 33.92
N LYS A 684 -36.53 12.18 35.16
CA LYS A 684 -37.25 12.73 36.32
C LYS A 684 -36.90 14.18 36.63
N ASP A 685 -35.81 14.68 36.06
CA ASP A 685 -35.34 16.07 36.10
C ASP A 685 -35.88 16.85 34.90
#